data_AF-A0AAE0EVU6-F1
#
_entry.id   AF-A0AAE0EVU6-F1
#
_cell.length_a   1.000
_cell.length_b   1.000
_cell.length_c   1.000
_cell.angle_alpha   90.00
_cell.angle_beta   90.00
_cell.angle_gamma   90.00
#
_symmetry.space_group_name_H-M   'P 1'
#
loop_
_entity.id
_entity.type
_entity.pdbx_description
1 polymer ?
#
loop_
_entity_poly.entity_id
_entity_poly.type
_entity_poly.pdbx_seq_one_letter_code
_entity_poly.pdbx_strand_id
1 'polypeptide(L)'
;MLSANFACLIALATIPHVLTDPAYDLKQHFLESSSRRLAYEDVFRTARPEYRNEALPRTLSTVKVACAGDSITYGDGASNRARTAYPSILESLLSASASAQRYIVRNYGVNGATMLKSGDLPYWDRPEFIQLLSQDPNIIVLMLGTNDAKVYQWNATEYEADYCAMVEAFLEQPSDPLVFLGIPPPVYTNYVYQMDASVIDDVLAGRDGLIARIARRYNLPLIDTYVALGGKERLSPELFWDFNQNHARLDGCHPDDKGYAALAQAVFSAVSHLLPGTAGPANNVSGPPKEDPDSEEAPPQQSEERLWHTAQAAALAVLQATSHVVLVVASGVLLARCGFIPPPVRSGLAKLCENCFLPALLLARVPQVAQFDRLLHWWSLPVFSVIYVALGTFPPLLLLRLLPAHRQAEVAHVARFAAAAIGFANCTSIPLALTATLVKAYPQLAMGDSIDTAIANGVSYIVVYSVFMNMLRWSVAVKLLAPPTSSDPDTVECSAANMIHDGDATKGETASEGAMSGPGACHAGANHIELQRLVESPETADARNDVSDPYHQTSSRMAITQWLNGALRHVSSASMVIKSGVLSLLIGATPLRHLLIGEGAPLGGSVQPALETIGDAYVPLVLMILGSQLANGPNGTIPLSHMAAISVAKMVIVPAVGLLLVLLVNLAGLLPSDHVFLLVLLLQGCGPSAINLSAISIMHGHMESEMSSLLFYQYILSIITTSVWATVFILVITW
;
A
#
# COMPACT_ATOMS: atom_id res chain seq x y z
N MET A 1 -13.10 -14.25 28.42
CA MET A 1 -12.70 -14.81 27.10
C MET A 1 -13.87 -15.35 26.28
N LEU A 2 -14.66 -16.35 26.71
CA LEU A 2 -15.80 -16.85 25.91
C LEU A 2 -16.97 -15.85 25.72
N SER A 3 -17.14 -14.89 26.63
CA SER A 3 -18.18 -13.86 26.56
C SER A 3 -17.96 -12.79 25.47
N ALA A 4 -16.71 -12.42 25.19
CA ALA A 4 -16.37 -11.39 24.20
C ALA A 4 -16.76 -11.79 22.77
N ASN A 5 -16.59 -13.07 22.43
CA ASN A 5 -16.94 -13.61 21.11
C ASN A 5 -18.46 -13.60 20.84
N PHE A 6 -19.30 -13.62 21.89
CA PHE A 6 -20.75 -13.57 21.75
C PHE A 6 -21.28 -12.15 21.48
N ALA A 7 -20.60 -11.12 22.00
CA ALA A 7 -20.96 -9.71 21.74
C ALA A 7 -20.75 -9.32 20.27
N CYS A 8 -19.70 -9.86 19.62
CA CYS A 8 -19.42 -9.62 18.20
C CYS A 8 -20.54 -10.16 17.28
N LEU A 9 -21.14 -11.29 17.64
CA LEU A 9 -22.30 -11.86 16.93
C LEU A 9 -23.58 -11.02 17.08
N ILE A 10 -23.76 -10.33 18.20
CA ILE A 10 -24.93 -9.47 18.44
C ILE A 10 -24.83 -8.17 17.63
N ALA A 11 -23.63 -7.57 17.53
CA ALA A 11 -23.40 -6.36 16.73
C ALA A 11 -23.69 -6.54 15.22
N LEU A 12 -23.48 -7.75 14.69
CA LEU A 12 -23.79 -8.09 13.30
C LEU A 12 -25.30 -8.18 13.00
N ALA A 13 -26.16 -8.31 14.01
CA ALA A 13 -27.60 -8.49 13.84
C ALA A 13 -28.41 -7.17 13.78
N THR A 14 -27.82 -6.03 14.16
CA THR A 14 -28.54 -4.75 14.36
C THR A 14 -28.35 -3.72 13.23
N ILE A 15 -27.65 -4.08 12.15
CA ILE A 15 -27.27 -3.16 11.06
C ILE A 15 -28.43 -2.55 10.22
N PRO A 16 -29.65 -3.14 10.07
CA PRO A 16 -30.65 -2.60 9.12
C PRO A 16 -31.25 -1.20 9.39
N HIS A 17 -31.05 -0.61 10.57
CA HIS A 17 -31.88 0.52 11.04
C HIS A 17 -31.23 1.92 11.11
N VAL A 18 -29.96 2.08 10.70
CA VAL A 18 -29.20 3.34 10.94
C VAL A 18 -29.07 4.25 9.70
N LEU A 19 -29.46 3.79 8.50
CA LEU A 19 -29.13 4.45 7.22
C LEU A 19 -30.10 5.57 6.74
N THR A 20 -30.85 6.25 7.61
CA THR A 20 -31.89 7.21 7.18
C THR A 20 -32.03 8.52 7.96
N ASP A 21 -31.00 9.00 8.68
CA ASP A 21 -31.05 10.32 9.36
C ASP A 21 -29.92 11.29 8.93
N PRO A 22 -30.21 12.32 8.11
CA PRO A 22 -29.24 13.33 7.69
C PRO A 22 -28.67 14.19 8.83
N ALA A 23 -29.32 14.26 9.99
CA ALA A 23 -28.84 15.05 11.13
C ALA A 23 -27.73 14.34 11.93
N TYR A 24 -27.56 13.03 11.74
CA TYR A 24 -26.52 12.23 12.40
C TYR A 24 -25.13 12.48 11.78
N ASP A 25 -25.07 12.67 10.46
CA ASP A 25 -23.84 12.76 9.67
C ASP A 25 -23.00 14.00 10.03
N LEU A 26 -23.65 15.18 10.05
CA LEU A 26 -23.05 16.45 10.50
C LEU A 26 -22.54 16.39 11.95
N LYS A 27 -23.14 15.56 12.80
CA LYS A 27 -22.74 15.42 14.21
C LYS A 27 -21.61 14.41 14.37
N GLN A 28 -21.57 13.33 13.57
CA GLN A 28 -20.44 12.42 13.46
C GLN A 28 -19.20 13.14 12.95
N HIS A 29 -19.29 13.93 11.88
CA HIS A 29 -18.15 14.67 11.35
C HIS A 29 -17.54 15.66 12.38
N PHE A 30 -18.38 16.29 13.21
CA PHE A 30 -17.93 17.11 14.35
C PHE A 30 -17.34 16.30 15.51
N LEU A 31 -17.79 15.05 15.74
CA LEU A 31 -17.30 14.20 16.82
C LEU A 31 -16.01 13.44 16.44
N GLU A 32 -15.86 13.01 15.19
CA GLU A 32 -14.62 12.43 14.67
C GLU A 32 -13.49 13.47 14.64
N SER A 33 -13.78 14.70 14.21
CA SER A 33 -12.81 15.82 14.28
C SER A 33 -12.47 16.21 15.73
N SER A 34 -13.43 16.16 16.66
CA SER A 34 -13.17 16.36 18.09
C SER A 34 -12.32 15.24 18.72
N SER A 35 -12.54 13.99 18.29
CA SER A 35 -11.78 12.83 18.79
C SER A 35 -10.35 12.81 18.24
N ARG A 36 -10.16 13.21 16.98
CA ARG A 36 -8.82 13.42 16.38
C ARG A 36 -8.09 14.60 17.01
N ARG A 37 -8.80 15.67 17.41
CA ARG A 37 -8.23 16.79 18.20
C ARG A 37 -7.54 16.29 19.47
N LEU A 38 -8.21 15.45 20.26
CA LEU A 38 -7.67 14.92 21.51
C LEU A 38 -6.44 14.01 21.29
N ALA A 39 -6.46 13.18 20.24
CA ALA A 39 -5.32 12.33 19.89
C ALA A 39 -4.08 13.13 19.44
N TYR A 40 -4.27 14.30 18.82
CA TYR A 40 -3.16 15.17 18.40
C TYR A 40 -2.70 16.15 19.50
N GLU A 41 -3.61 16.64 20.36
CA GLU A 41 -3.24 17.46 21.54
C GLU A 41 -2.25 16.73 22.47
N ASP A 42 -2.38 15.40 22.63
CA ASP A 42 -1.44 14.61 23.45
C ASP A 42 -0.05 14.40 22.79
N VAL A 43 0.04 14.38 21.45
CA VAL A 43 1.34 14.37 20.74
C VAL A 43 2.11 15.68 20.96
N PHE A 44 1.41 16.81 21.04
CA PHE A 44 2.05 18.10 21.35
C PHE A 44 2.28 18.34 22.85
N ARG A 45 1.54 17.66 23.75
CA ARG A 45 1.86 17.64 25.19
C ARG A 45 3.14 16.87 25.52
N THR A 46 3.45 15.82 24.76
CA THR A 46 4.63 14.96 25.01
C THR A 46 5.93 15.54 24.46
N ALA A 47 5.88 16.58 23.63
CA ALA A 47 7.05 17.37 23.22
C ALA A 47 7.37 18.49 24.23
N ARG A 48 7.96 18.15 25.38
CA ARG A 48 8.71 19.11 26.20
C ARG A 48 10.20 18.90 25.97
N PRO A 49 10.88 19.91 25.42
CA PRO A 49 11.60 20.83 26.30
C PRO A 49 11.11 22.27 26.12
N GLU A 50 10.57 22.84 27.20
CA GLU A 50 10.45 24.29 27.44
C GLU A 50 10.31 25.21 26.22
N TYR A 51 9.19 25.10 25.48
CA TYR A 51 8.68 26.22 24.68
C TYR A 51 8.67 27.51 25.52
N ARG A 52 8.82 28.68 24.88
CA ARG A 52 8.80 29.98 25.56
C ARG A 52 7.43 30.23 26.22
N ASN A 53 7.30 29.73 27.45
CA ASN A 53 6.04 29.47 28.14
C ASN A 53 5.46 30.71 28.83
N GLU A 54 5.71 31.88 28.26
CA GLU A 54 5.22 33.15 28.77
C GLU A 54 3.88 33.46 28.11
N ALA A 55 2.81 32.96 28.74
CA ALA A 55 1.46 33.40 28.44
C ALA A 55 1.39 34.93 28.54
N LEU A 56 0.67 35.57 27.60
CA LEU A 56 0.67 37.03 27.46
C LEU A 56 0.42 37.74 28.80
N PRO A 57 1.14 38.84 29.11
CA PRO A 57 0.97 39.55 30.37
C PRO A 57 -0.50 39.91 30.62
N ARG A 58 -1.04 39.46 31.76
CA ARG A 58 -2.44 39.75 32.18
C ARG A 58 -2.74 41.25 32.33
N THR A 59 -1.70 42.09 32.34
CA THR A 59 -1.76 43.55 32.33
C THR A 59 -2.14 44.16 30.98
N LEU A 60 -2.00 43.41 29.88
CA LEU A 60 -2.44 43.86 28.55
C LEU A 60 -3.98 43.88 28.49
N SER A 61 -4.59 45.05 28.47
CA SER A 61 -6.04 45.22 28.23
C SER A 61 -6.42 44.99 26.77
N THR A 62 -5.47 45.21 25.86
CA THR A 62 -5.63 45.04 24.41
C THR A 62 -4.45 44.23 23.88
N VAL A 63 -4.72 43.21 23.08
CA VAL A 63 -3.74 42.34 22.43
C VAL A 63 -3.81 42.58 20.92
N LYS A 64 -2.71 43.08 20.34
CA LYS A 64 -2.57 43.27 18.88
C LYS A 64 -2.09 41.96 18.24
N VAL A 65 -2.84 41.42 17.30
CA VAL A 65 -2.50 40.21 16.54
C VAL A 65 -2.27 40.58 15.08
N ALA A 66 -1.12 40.23 14.53
CA ALA A 66 -0.78 40.45 13.12
C ALA A 66 -0.78 39.11 12.37
N CYS A 67 -1.62 38.96 11.35
CA CYS A 67 -1.56 37.83 10.42
C CYS A 67 -0.79 38.25 9.17
N ALA A 68 0.41 37.73 8.98
CA ALA A 68 1.32 37.98 7.87
C ALA A 68 1.32 36.81 6.89
N GLY A 69 1.28 37.08 5.59
CA GLY A 69 1.31 36.02 4.58
C GLY A 69 1.00 36.46 3.16
N ASP A 70 0.65 35.49 2.33
CA ASP A 70 0.38 35.68 0.90
C ASP A 70 -1.12 35.92 0.62
N SER A 71 -1.63 35.51 -0.56
CA SER A 71 -3.05 35.58 -0.95
C SER A 71 -3.98 34.79 -0.01
N ILE A 72 -3.50 33.72 0.60
CA ILE A 72 -4.27 32.94 1.57
C ILE A 72 -4.45 33.74 2.87
N THR A 73 -3.45 34.52 3.29
CA THR A 73 -3.64 35.45 4.41
C THR A 73 -4.41 36.70 4.01
N TYR A 74 -4.26 37.18 2.78
CA TYR A 74 -5.08 38.27 2.25
C TYR A 74 -6.57 37.90 2.31
N GLY A 75 -6.92 36.66 1.96
CA GLY A 75 -8.30 36.19 1.89
C GLY A 75 -8.84 36.14 0.46
N ASP A 76 -8.00 35.78 -0.51
CA ASP A 76 -8.44 35.55 -1.88
C ASP A 76 -9.34 34.31 -1.96
N GLY A 77 -10.41 34.33 -2.74
CA GLY A 77 -11.48 33.32 -2.71
C GLY A 77 -12.50 33.43 -1.56
N ALA A 78 -12.29 34.32 -0.58
CA ALA A 78 -13.31 34.62 0.44
C ALA A 78 -14.44 35.47 -0.17
N SER A 79 -15.70 35.09 0.03
CA SER A 79 -16.86 35.84 -0.51
C SER A 79 -16.97 37.27 0.03
N ASN A 80 -16.46 37.49 1.25
CA ASN A 80 -16.31 38.81 1.83
C ASN A 80 -15.08 38.85 2.74
N ARG A 81 -13.93 39.30 2.19
CA ARG A 81 -12.64 39.42 2.92
C ARG A 81 -12.76 40.00 4.34
N ALA A 82 -13.60 41.01 4.55
CA ALA A 82 -13.78 41.67 5.85
C ALA A 82 -14.61 40.85 6.88
N ARG A 83 -15.09 39.65 6.50
CA ARG A 83 -15.92 38.77 7.34
C ARG A 83 -15.50 37.31 7.28
N THR A 84 -15.15 36.79 6.10
CA THR A 84 -14.92 35.37 5.86
C THR A 84 -13.46 35.00 5.58
N ALA A 85 -12.53 35.96 5.42
CA ALA A 85 -11.10 35.63 5.44
C ALA A 85 -10.66 35.22 6.86
N TYR A 86 -9.67 34.31 6.98
CA TYR A 86 -9.31 33.75 8.28
C TYR A 86 -8.94 34.79 9.37
N PRO A 87 -8.27 35.92 9.09
CA PRO A 87 -7.96 36.90 10.14
C PRO A 87 -9.21 37.58 10.72
N SER A 88 -10.25 37.78 9.90
CA SER A 88 -11.54 38.37 10.30
C SER A 88 -12.36 37.38 11.15
N ILE A 89 -12.33 36.10 10.78
CA ILE A 89 -12.95 35.02 11.58
C ILE A 89 -12.19 34.85 12.90
N LEU A 90 -10.85 34.89 12.87
CA LEU A 90 -10.00 34.80 14.06
C LEU A 90 -10.28 35.94 15.06
N GLU A 91 -10.47 37.17 14.60
CA GLU A 91 -10.88 38.29 15.49
C GLU A 91 -12.20 38.01 16.19
N SER A 92 -13.16 37.44 15.45
CA SER A 92 -14.48 37.08 15.97
C SER A 92 -14.38 35.95 17.01
N LEU A 93 -13.59 34.91 16.74
CA LEU A 93 -13.36 33.78 17.66
C LEU A 93 -12.62 34.24 18.94
N LEU A 94 -11.56 35.04 18.81
CA LEU A 94 -10.83 35.60 19.95
C LEU A 94 -11.70 36.54 20.79
N SER A 95 -12.52 37.38 20.15
CA SER A 95 -13.46 38.28 20.84
C SER A 95 -14.63 37.53 21.52
N ALA A 96 -14.98 36.34 21.05
CA ALA A 96 -15.99 35.47 21.66
C ALA A 96 -15.42 34.57 22.77
N SER A 97 -14.09 34.46 22.90
CA SER A 97 -13.45 33.71 23.97
C SER A 97 -13.69 34.37 25.34
N ALA A 98 -13.66 33.58 26.43
CA ALA A 98 -13.88 34.07 27.80
C ALA A 98 -12.68 34.87 28.39
N SER A 99 -11.93 35.56 27.53
CA SER A 99 -10.79 36.40 27.87
C SER A 99 -11.25 37.79 28.33
N ALA A 100 -10.61 38.33 29.38
CA ALA A 100 -10.79 39.72 29.79
C ALA A 100 -10.10 40.74 28.87
N GLN A 101 -9.21 40.28 27.98
CA GLN A 101 -8.43 41.10 27.05
C GLN A 101 -9.18 41.30 25.73
N ARG A 102 -9.13 42.52 25.18
CA ARG A 102 -9.64 42.84 23.84
C ARG A 102 -8.62 42.45 22.78
N TYR A 103 -8.95 41.57 21.86
CA TYR A 103 -8.11 41.29 20.69
C TYR A 103 -8.40 42.29 19.57
N ILE A 104 -7.35 42.67 18.83
CA ILE A 104 -7.44 43.41 17.57
C ILE A 104 -6.59 42.63 16.57
N VAL A 105 -7.22 42.00 15.58
CA VAL A 105 -6.52 41.23 14.55
C VAL A 105 -6.40 42.06 13.28
N ARG A 106 -5.19 42.13 12.72
CA ARG A 106 -4.91 42.82 11.47
C ARG A 106 -4.37 41.86 10.41
N ASN A 107 -4.95 41.97 9.23
CA ASN A 107 -4.57 41.23 8.04
C ASN A 107 -3.50 42.01 7.28
N TYR A 108 -2.28 41.45 7.24
CA TYR A 108 -1.13 41.93 6.48
C TYR A 108 -0.81 41.02 5.29
N GLY A 109 -1.78 40.23 4.83
CA GLY A 109 -1.62 39.35 3.68
C GLY A 109 -1.45 40.14 2.37
N VAL A 110 -0.64 39.61 1.44
CA VAL A 110 -0.37 40.23 0.13
C VAL A 110 -0.45 39.18 -0.98
N ASN A 111 -1.36 39.36 -1.94
CA ASN A 111 -1.55 38.41 -3.03
C ASN A 111 -0.24 38.12 -3.79
N GLY A 112 0.10 36.83 -3.91
CA GLY A 112 1.26 36.36 -4.67
C GLY A 112 2.62 36.48 -3.98
N ALA A 113 2.70 36.97 -2.73
CA ALA A 113 3.96 37.30 -2.08
C ALA A 113 4.80 36.08 -1.64
N THR A 114 6.12 36.22 -1.70
CA THR A 114 7.11 35.17 -1.42
C THR A 114 7.91 35.44 -0.14
N MET A 115 8.34 34.39 0.54
CA MET A 115 9.37 34.47 1.59
C MET A 115 10.76 34.78 1.02
N LEU A 116 11.07 34.26 -0.18
CA LEU A 116 12.33 34.51 -0.87
C LEU A 116 12.51 36.01 -1.20
N LYS A 117 13.65 36.59 -0.80
CA LYS A 117 14.12 37.92 -1.25
C LYS A 117 14.43 37.95 -2.75
N SER A 118 14.77 36.81 -3.32
CA SER A 118 15.02 36.57 -4.75
C SER A 118 13.77 36.22 -5.55
N GLY A 119 12.61 36.04 -4.89
CA GLY A 119 11.34 35.67 -5.54
C GLY A 119 10.72 36.77 -6.39
N ASP A 120 9.68 36.43 -7.15
CA ASP A 120 8.97 37.34 -8.04
C ASP A 120 8.18 38.45 -7.33
N LEU A 121 7.78 38.25 -6.07
CA LEU A 121 7.14 39.28 -5.24
C LEU A 121 7.55 39.19 -3.76
N PRO A 122 8.78 39.59 -3.40
CA PRO A 122 9.29 39.45 -2.03
C PRO A 122 8.42 40.17 -1.00
N TYR A 123 7.98 39.45 0.04
CA TYR A 123 7.17 40.00 1.13
C TYR A 123 7.91 41.11 1.90
N TRP A 124 9.23 41.01 1.99
CA TRP A 124 10.17 41.99 2.55
C TRP A 124 9.97 43.43 2.05
N ASP A 125 9.69 43.57 0.76
CA ASP A 125 9.56 44.87 0.10
C ASP A 125 8.12 45.40 0.11
N ARG A 126 7.19 44.68 0.76
CA ARG A 126 5.76 45.03 0.76
C ARG A 126 5.47 46.07 1.85
N PRO A 127 4.62 47.09 1.56
CA PRO A 127 4.14 48.03 2.57
C PRO A 127 3.54 47.35 3.80
N GLU A 128 2.97 46.16 3.66
CA GLU A 128 2.35 45.36 4.71
C GLU A 128 3.38 44.83 5.72
N PHE A 129 4.55 44.38 5.28
CA PHE A 129 5.64 43.96 6.17
C PHE A 129 6.17 45.15 6.98
N ILE A 130 6.45 46.27 6.31
CA ILE A 130 6.89 47.52 6.95
C ILE A 130 5.84 48.01 7.95
N GLN A 131 4.55 47.95 7.59
CA GLN A 131 3.45 48.32 8.47
C GLN A 131 3.35 47.38 9.68
N LEU A 132 3.47 46.07 9.51
CA LEU A 132 3.45 45.12 10.62
C LEU A 132 4.50 45.47 11.68
N LEU A 133 5.75 45.65 11.27
CA LEU A 133 6.86 46.04 12.16
C LEU A 133 6.56 47.40 12.84
N SER A 134 6.00 48.37 12.12
CA SER A 134 5.61 49.67 12.71
C SER A 134 4.46 49.61 13.73
N GLN A 135 3.68 48.52 13.75
CA GLN A 135 2.49 48.39 14.61
C GLN A 135 2.77 47.62 15.91
N ASP A 136 3.98 47.08 16.08
CA ASP A 136 4.47 46.49 17.33
C ASP A 136 3.49 45.47 17.95
N PRO A 137 3.12 44.39 17.22
CA PRO A 137 2.07 43.46 17.62
C PRO A 137 2.50 42.56 18.79
N ASN A 138 1.55 42.05 19.58
CA ASN A 138 1.82 41.12 20.68
C ASN A 138 1.84 39.65 20.23
N ILE A 139 1.14 39.34 19.14
CA ILE A 139 1.13 38.03 18.49
C ILE A 139 1.36 38.23 17.00
N ILE A 140 2.22 37.42 16.40
CA ILE A 140 2.41 37.35 14.95
C ILE A 140 2.08 35.93 14.49
N VAL A 141 1.21 35.80 13.50
CA VAL A 141 0.94 34.55 12.77
C VAL A 141 1.55 34.71 11.38
N LEU A 142 2.62 33.97 11.09
CA LEU A 142 3.35 34.03 9.81
C LEU A 142 3.01 32.82 8.95
N MET A 143 2.47 33.03 7.75
CA MET A 143 2.18 31.96 6.79
C MET A 143 2.56 32.39 5.37
N LEU A 144 3.78 32.01 4.96
CA LEU A 144 4.35 32.17 3.62
C LEU A 144 4.97 30.83 3.17
N GLY A 145 5.09 30.63 1.87
CA GLY A 145 5.70 29.44 1.26
C GLY A 145 4.99 28.91 0.02
N THR A 146 3.69 29.17 -0.14
CA THR A 146 2.89 28.72 -1.30
C THR A 146 3.46 29.27 -2.60
N ASN A 147 3.71 30.58 -2.66
CA ASN A 147 4.23 31.26 -3.84
C ASN A 147 5.74 31.02 -4.06
N ASP A 148 6.48 30.63 -3.04
CA ASP A 148 7.89 30.25 -3.14
C ASP A 148 8.05 28.92 -3.90
N ALA A 149 7.07 28.03 -3.81
CA ALA A 149 7.01 26.74 -4.52
C ALA A 149 6.88 26.85 -6.05
N LYS A 150 6.89 28.05 -6.64
CA LYS A 150 6.88 28.22 -8.11
C LYS A 150 8.17 27.68 -8.73
N VAL A 151 8.04 26.79 -9.72
CA VAL A 151 9.14 25.99 -10.32
C VAL A 151 10.34 26.80 -10.81
N TYR A 152 10.17 28.06 -11.17
CA TYR A 152 11.22 28.92 -11.71
C TYR A 152 12.01 29.72 -10.65
N GLN A 153 11.59 29.70 -9.39
CA GLN A 153 12.21 30.49 -8.31
C GLN A 153 12.47 29.72 -7.01
N TRP A 154 11.96 28.50 -6.87
CA TRP A 154 12.15 27.71 -5.65
C TRP A 154 13.64 27.44 -5.37
N ASN A 155 14.11 27.88 -4.20
CA ASN A 155 15.42 27.53 -3.65
C ASN A 155 15.30 27.29 -2.14
N ALA A 156 15.37 26.03 -1.72
CA ALA A 156 15.23 25.63 -0.31
C ALA A 156 16.30 26.25 0.62
N THR A 157 17.51 26.53 0.12
CA THR A 157 18.60 27.08 0.95
C THR A 157 18.40 28.58 1.19
N GLU A 158 18.01 29.32 0.15
CA GLU A 158 17.63 30.74 0.29
C GLU A 158 16.36 30.87 1.13
N TYR A 159 15.36 30.00 0.92
CA TYR A 159 14.13 30.00 1.69
C TYR A 159 14.37 29.78 3.18
N GLU A 160 15.22 28.81 3.58
CA GLU A 160 15.55 28.62 5.00
C GLU A 160 16.28 29.83 5.60
N ALA A 161 17.22 30.42 4.87
CA ALA A 161 17.97 31.59 5.33
C ALA A 161 17.07 32.84 5.47
N ASP A 162 16.21 33.11 4.48
CA ASP A 162 15.28 34.23 4.51
C ASP A 162 14.22 34.05 5.59
N TYR A 163 13.61 32.87 5.70
CA TYR A 163 12.60 32.59 6.72
C TYR A 163 13.19 32.76 8.13
N CYS A 164 14.40 32.27 8.39
CA CYS A 164 15.12 32.52 9.66
C CYS A 164 15.29 34.02 9.93
N ALA A 165 15.75 34.80 8.94
CA ALA A 165 15.93 36.25 9.09
C ALA A 165 14.59 37.00 9.33
N MET A 166 13.46 36.50 8.83
CA MET A 166 12.14 37.11 9.07
C MET A 166 11.66 36.84 10.49
N VAL A 167 11.90 35.61 10.98
CA VAL A 167 11.66 35.25 12.38
C VAL A 167 12.51 36.10 13.33
N GLU A 168 13.79 36.31 13.01
CA GLU A 168 14.69 37.19 13.78
C GLU A 168 14.16 38.64 13.83
N ALA A 169 13.79 39.21 12.68
CA ALA A 169 13.20 40.56 12.62
C ALA A 169 11.89 40.73 13.42
N PHE A 170 11.12 39.64 13.59
CA PHE A 170 9.94 39.61 14.45
C PHE A 170 10.29 39.47 15.94
N LEU A 171 11.27 38.64 16.29
CA LEU A 171 11.72 38.47 17.68
C LEU A 171 12.48 39.69 18.22
N GLU A 172 13.04 40.52 17.35
CA GLU A 172 13.66 41.81 17.71
C GLU A 172 12.66 42.96 17.94
N GLN A 173 11.35 42.73 17.80
CA GLN A 173 10.34 43.78 18.00
C GLN A 173 10.23 44.20 19.49
N PRO A 174 10.09 45.52 19.80
CA PRO A 174 10.01 46.00 21.19
C PRO A 174 8.88 45.43 22.04
N SER A 175 7.78 45.00 21.41
CA SER A 175 6.63 44.30 22.00
C SER A 175 6.90 42.87 22.46
N ASP A 176 8.05 42.30 22.09
CA ASP A 176 8.44 40.91 22.37
C ASP A 176 7.36 39.88 21.96
N PRO A 177 6.99 39.82 20.67
CA PRO A 177 5.81 39.09 20.20
C PRO A 177 5.92 37.57 20.36
N LEU A 178 4.78 36.95 20.64
CA LEU A 178 4.60 35.51 20.42
C LEU A 178 4.45 35.24 18.92
N VAL A 179 5.49 34.69 18.30
CA VAL A 179 5.53 34.37 16.86
C VAL A 179 5.08 32.92 16.64
N PHE A 180 4.05 32.73 15.83
CA PHE A 180 3.51 31.44 15.41
C PHE A 180 3.82 31.21 13.92
N LEU A 181 4.37 30.04 13.60
CA LEU A 181 4.71 29.68 12.22
C LEU A 181 3.62 28.79 11.62
N GLY A 182 2.95 29.26 10.59
CA GLY A 182 1.96 28.49 9.83
C GLY A 182 2.62 27.68 8.73
N ILE A 183 2.37 26.37 8.70
CA ILE A 183 2.62 25.55 7.50
C ILE A 183 1.57 25.94 6.46
N PRO A 184 1.94 26.34 5.22
CA PRO A 184 0.97 26.69 4.18
C PRO A 184 0.02 25.53 3.84
N PRO A 185 -1.25 25.80 3.45
CA PRO A 185 -2.17 24.78 2.95
C PRO A 185 -1.63 23.99 1.75
N PRO A 186 -2.05 22.73 1.56
CA PRO A 186 -1.72 21.95 0.37
C PRO A 186 -2.29 22.59 -0.91
N VAL A 187 -1.54 22.49 -2.01
CA VAL A 187 -2.02 22.86 -3.35
C VAL A 187 -2.62 21.63 -4.04
N TYR A 188 -3.94 21.64 -4.22
CA TYR A 188 -4.75 20.53 -4.76
C TYR A 188 -4.51 20.25 -6.25
N THR A 189 -4.21 21.29 -7.03
CA THR A 189 -3.92 21.17 -8.46
C THR A 189 -2.42 21.37 -8.70
N ASN A 190 -1.65 20.30 -8.91
CA ASN A 190 -0.20 20.44 -9.12
C ASN A 190 0.11 21.32 -10.35
N TYR A 191 1.14 22.17 -10.24
CA TYR A 191 1.53 23.20 -11.21
C TYR A 191 0.51 24.32 -11.47
N VAL A 192 -0.58 24.42 -10.69
CA VAL A 192 -1.43 25.61 -10.73
C VAL A 192 -0.63 26.84 -10.29
N TYR A 193 -0.80 27.96 -10.99
CA TYR A 193 0.06 29.14 -10.88
C TYR A 193 1.58 28.85 -10.99
N GLN A 194 1.96 27.73 -11.63
CA GLN A 194 3.33 27.20 -11.73
C GLN A 194 3.94 26.69 -10.40
N MET A 195 3.12 26.47 -9.37
CA MET A 195 3.55 25.97 -8.06
C MET A 195 3.68 24.46 -8.05
N ASP A 196 4.88 23.95 -7.77
CA ASP A 196 5.11 22.52 -7.57
C ASP A 196 4.61 22.12 -6.17
N ALA A 197 3.55 21.33 -6.14
CA ALA A 197 2.91 20.92 -4.91
C ALA A 197 3.85 20.07 -4.02
N SER A 198 4.83 19.37 -4.59
CA SER A 198 5.82 18.58 -3.84
C SER A 198 6.72 19.45 -2.95
N VAL A 199 6.96 20.71 -3.32
CA VAL A 199 7.70 21.65 -2.45
C VAL A 199 6.93 21.88 -1.14
N ILE A 200 5.62 22.06 -1.21
CA ILE A 200 4.78 22.23 -0.02
C ILE A 200 4.69 20.89 0.72
N ASP A 201 4.35 19.81 0.03
CA ASP A 201 4.07 18.49 0.62
C ASP A 201 5.30 17.82 1.26
N ASP A 202 6.46 17.89 0.61
CA ASP A 202 7.66 17.10 0.96
C ASP A 202 8.80 17.94 1.54
N VAL A 203 8.79 19.27 1.37
CA VAL A 203 9.89 20.15 1.82
C VAL A 203 9.45 21.15 2.88
N LEU A 204 8.30 21.81 2.74
CA LEU A 204 7.82 22.80 3.71
C LEU A 204 7.01 22.19 4.86
N ALA A 205 6.11 21.25 4.54
CA ALA A 205 5.15 20.67 5.47
C ALA A 205 5.66 19.42 6.22
N GLY A 206 4.84 18.97 7.17
CA GLY A 206 5.15 17.82 8.02
C GLY A 206 6.14 18.13 9.15
N ARG A 207 6.33 17.14 10.04
CA ARG A 207 7.11 17.27 11.29
C ARG A 207 8.58 17.66 11.05
N ASP A 208 9.17 17.15 9.97
CA ASP A 208 10.56 17.39 9.58
C ASP A 208 10.70 18.33 8.37
N GLY A 209 9.57 18.90 7.92
CA GLY A 209 9.52 20.01 6.99
C GLY A 209 10.30 21.22 7.48
N LEU A 210 10.77 22.01 6.53
CA LEU A 210 11.67 23.14 6.74
C LEU A 210 11.09 24.14 7.76
N ILE A 211 9.79 24.45 7.68
CA ILE A 211 9.11 25.36 8.62
C ILE A 211 9.07 24.77 10.04
N ALA A 212 8.84 23.46 10.18
CA ALA A 212 8.86 22.77 11.48
C ALA A 212 10.28 22.64 12.07
N ARG A 213 11.34 22.62 11.23
CA ARG A 213 12.73 22.72 11.70
C ARG A 213 13.07 24.13 12.19
N ILE A 214 12.62 25.18 11.49
CA ILE A 214 12.77 26.57 11.93
C ILE A 214 12.01 26.81 13.25
N ALA A 215 10.77 26.33 13.35
CA ALA A 215 9.98 26.42 14.58
C ALA A 215 10.74 25.80 15.78
N ARG A 216 11.33 24.61 15.62
CA ARG A 216 12.20 23.99 16.63
C ARG A 216 13.45 24.81 16.93
N ARG A 217 14.12 25.36 15.91
CA ARG A 217 15.36 26.16 16.06
C ARG A 217 15.16 27.43 16.89
N TYR A 218 14.04 28.13 16.71
CA TYR A 218 13.70 29.36 17.46
C TYR A 218 12.75 29.11 18.64
N ASN A 219 12.43 27.83 18.92
CA ASN A 219 11.55 27.41 20.01
C ASN A 219 10.13 28.03 19.95
N LEU A 220 9.56 28.09 18.74
CA LEU A 220 8.29 28.75 18.42
C LEU A 220 7.14 27.75 18.22
N PRO A 221 5.89 28.14 18.53
CA PRO A 221 4.71 27.36 18.20
C PRO A 221 4.47 27.26 16.69
N LEU A 222 4.00 26.10 16.26
CA LEU A 222 3.69 25.76 14.87
C LEU A 222 2.15 25.62 14.70
N ILE A 223 1.62 26.12 13.59
CA ILE A 223 0.21 25.99 13.22
C ILE A 223 0.14 25.13 11.95
N ASP A 224 -0.38 23.91 12.10
CA ASP A 224 -0.53 22.97 10.99
C ASP A 224 -1.81 23.25 10.19
N THR A 225 -1.78 24.30 9.36
CA THR A 225 -2.90 24.61 8.46
C THR A 225 -2.95 23.66 7.26
N TYR A 226 -1.82 23.03 6.95
CA TYR A 226 -1.67 22.02 5.91
C TYR A 226 -2.58 20.81 6.16
N VAL A 227 -2.50 20.19 7.34
CA VAL A 227 -3.38 19.09 7.74
C VAL A 227 -4.83 19.57 7.91
N ALA A 228 -5.04 20.78 8.43
CA ALA A 228 -6.38 21.33 8.62
C ALA A 228 -7.17 21.52 7.30
N LEU A 229 -6.48 21.62 6.16
CA LEU A 229 -7.06 21.74 4.82
C LEU A 229 -6.82 20.48 3.96
N GLY A 230 -6.63 19.31 4.60
CA GLY A 230 -6.68 17.99 3.96
C GLY A 230 -5.32 17.38 3.56
N GLY A 231 -4.21 18.07 3.81
CA GLY A 231 -2.83 17.57 3.71
C GLY A 231 -2.42 16.94 2.37
N LYS A 232 -1.44 16.02 2.44
CA LYS A 232 -0.81 15.40 1.25
C LYS A 232 -1.81 14.62 0.40
N GLU A 233 -2.70 13.90 1.07
CA GLU A 233 -3.71 13.04 0.47
C GLU A 233 -4.91 13.82 -0.13
N ARG A 234 -4.91 15.16 -0.06
CA ARG A 234 -5.93 16.04 -0.67
C ARG A 234 -7.36 15.66 -0.24
N LEU A 235 -7.55 15.43 1.05
CA LEU A 235 -8.77 14.83 1.61
C LEU A 235 -9.97 15.78 1.73
N SER A 236 -9.80 17.08 1.50
CA SER A 236 -10.82 18.12 1.70
C SER A 236 -10.92 19.11 0.52
N PRO A 237 -11.10 18.62 -0.73
CA PRO A 237 -11.19 19.47 -1.91
C PRO A 237 -12.36 20.46 -1.89
N GLU A 238 -13.41 20.15 -1.13
CA GLU A 238 -14.59 21.01 -0.91
C GLU A 238 -14.33 22.25 -0.05
N LEU A 239 -13.12 22.41 0.48
CA LEU A 239 -12.66 23.61 1.21
C LEU A 239 -11.94 24.62 0.30
N PHE A 240 -11.75 24.32 -0.99
CA PHE A 240 -11.01 25.16 -1.93
C PHE A 240 -11.92 25.77 -2.98
N TRP A 241 -11.59 27.00 -3.39
CA TRP A 241 -12.37 27.74 -4.37
C TRP A 241 -12.34 27.07 -5.75
N ASP A 242 -13.49 27.08 -6.41
CA ASP A 242 -13.74 26.61 -7.77
C ASP A 242 -13.36 25.14 -8.09
N PHE A 243 -13.10 24.30 -7.08
CA PHE A 243 -12.72 22.89 -7.31
C PHE A 243 -13.84 22.06 -7.99
N ASN A 244 -15.11 22.47 -7.85
CA ASN A 244 -16.27 21.73 -8.34
C ASN A 244 -17.15 22.49 -9.36
N GLN A 245 -16.78 23.70 -9.82
CA GLN A 245 -17.68 24.60 -10.56
C GLN A 245 -17.13 25.22 -11.85
N ASN A 246 -16.46 24.41 -12.70
CA ASN A 246 -16.46 24.40 -14.17
C ASN A 246 -15.09 23.94 -14.71
N HIS A 247 -15.12 23.12 -15.77
CA HIS A 247 -13.97 22.36 -16.27
C HIS A 247 -12.93 23.19 -17.06
N ALA A 248 -12.69 24.45 -16.68
CA ALA A 248 -11.82 25.38 -17.40
C ALA A 248 -10.46 25.61 -16.70
N ARG A 249 -10.46 25.95 -15.40
CA ARG A 249 -9.27 26.10 -14.55
C ARG A 249 -9.64 25.88 -13.08
N LEU A 250 -9.20 24.77 -12.48
CA LEU A 250 -9.37 24.53 -11.05
C LEU A 250 -8.29 25.29 -10.28
N ASP A 251 -8.67 26.25 -9.43
CA ASP A 251 -7.73 27.05 -8.64
C ASP A 251 -6.91 26.17 -7.68
N GLY A 252 -7.57 25.38 -6.82
CA GLY A 252 -6.91 24.40 -5.97
C GLY A 252 -5.80 24.94 -5.05
N CYS A 253 -5.80 26.23 -4.74
CA CYS A 253 -4.79 26.92 -3.95
C CYS A 253 -5.42 27.79 -2.85
N HIS A 254 -6.48 28.50 -3.19
CA HIS A 254 -7.17 29.44 -2.31
C HIS A 254 -8.36 28.76 -1.63
N PRO A 255 -8.49 28.86 -0.30
CA PRO A 255 -9.66 28.37 0.42
C PRO A 255 -10.95 29.10 0.00
N ASP A 256 -12.09 28.41 0.09
CA ASP A 256 -13.42 29.05 0.06
C ASP A 256 -13.81 29.55 1.46
N ASP A 257 -15.04 30.06 1.64
CA ASP A 257 -15.53 30.51 2.96
C ASP A 257 -15.49 29.41 4.04
N LYS A 258 -15.65 28.13 3.68
CA LYS A 258 -15.54 27.01 4.63
C LYS A 258 -14.08 26.69 4.94
N GLY A 259 -13.22 26.68 3.92
CA GLY A 259 -11.78 26.50 4.09
C GLY A 259 -11.18 27.60 4.96
N TYR A 260 -11.61 28.85 4.78
CA TYR A 260 -11.20 29.95 5.66
C TYR A 260 -11.72 29.81 7.09
N ALA A 261 -12.91 29.25 7.31
CA ALA A 261 -13.39 28.93 8.65
C ALA A 261 -12.56 27.82 9.31
N ALA A 262 -12.18 26.77 8.57
CA ALA A 262 -11.28 25.72 9.06
C ALA A 262 -9.88 26.28 9.39
N LEU A 263 -9.32 27.12 8.51
CA LEU A 263 -8.04 27.81 8.67
C LEU A 263 -8.05 28.70 9.92
N ALA A 264 -9.08 29.53 10.10
CA ALA A 264 -9.25 30.38 11.27
C ALA A 264 -9.37 29.57 12.57
N GLN A 265 -10.06 28.43 12.51
CA GLN A 265 -10.23 27.54 13.65
C GLN A 265 -8.92 26.84 14.04
N ALA A 266 -8.06 26.48 13.08
CA ALA A 266 -6.71 25.95 13.35
C ALA A 266 -5.84 27.00 14.04
N VAL A 267 -5.77 28.23 13.48
CA VAL A 267 -5.03 29.35 14.08
C VAL A 267 -5.55 29.72 15.47
N PHE A 268 -6.88 29.81 15.64
CA PHE A 268 -7.49 30.08 16.94
C PHE A 268 -7.13 29.02 17.98
N SER A 269 -7.11 27.74 17.61
CA SER A 269 -6.79 26.66 18.55
C SER A 269 -5.38 26.88 19.13
N ALA A 270 -4.38 27.05 18.27
CA ALA A 270 -2.99 27.29 18.66
C ALA A 270 -2.82 28.55 19.53
N VAL A 271 -3.47 29.65 19.17
CA VAL A 271 -3.41 30.91 19.93
C VAL A 271 -4.16 30.81 21.27
N SER A 272 -5.28 30.07 21.33
CA SER A 272 -6.19 30.03 22.48
C SER A 272 -5.58 29.42 23.75
N HIS A 273 -4.62 28.49 23.62
CA HIS A 273 -3.96 27.86 24.77
C HIS A 273 -3.01 28.80 25.53
N LEU A 274 -2.59 29.91 24.91
CA LEU A 274 -1.68 30.90 25.49
C LEU A 274 -2.42 32.14 26.03
N LEU A 275 -3.76 32.12 26.01
CA LEU A 275 -4.59 33.21 26.55
C LEU A 275 -4.76 33.06 28.07
N PRO A 276 -4.73 34.15 28.86
CA PRO A 276 -4.83 34.04 30.31
C PRO A 276 -6.28 33.74 30.76
N GLY A 277 -6.59 32.47 31.06
CA GLY A 277 -7.80 32.13 31.83
C GLY A 277 -8.50 30.80 31.54
N THR A 278 -8.06 30.00 30.56
CA THR A 278 -8.76 28.75 30.15
C THR A 278 -8.48 27.52 31.04
N ALA A 279 -8.16 27.74 32.31
CA ALA A 279 -8.04 26.65 33.29
C ALA A 279 -9.44 26.19 33.73
N GLY A 280 -9.91 25.06 33.17
CA GLY A 280 -11.08 24.33 33.67
C GLY A 280 -10.92 23.90 35.14
N PRO A 281 -12.02 23.55 35.83
CA PRO A 281 -12.02 23.38 37.28
C PRO A 281 -11.08 22.25 37.72
N ALA A 282 -10.30 22.53 38.77
CA ALA A 282 -9.40 21.57 39.38
C ALA A 282 -10.19 20.41 40.01
N ASN A 283 -10.14 19.23 39.39
CA ASN A 283 -10.48 18.00 40.07
C ASN A 283 -9.32 17.62 40.99
N ASN A 284 -9.59 17.62 42.29
CA ASN A 284 -8.64 17.22 43.32
C ASN A 284 -8.16 15.78 43.10
N VAL A 285 -6.88 15.62 42.78
CA VAL A 285 -6.13 14.39 43.06
C VAL A 285 -4.85 14.81 43.78
N SER A 286 -4.57 14.12 44.89
CA SER A 286 -3.37 14.32 45.71
C SER A 286 -2.08 14.19 44.90
N GLY A 287 -1.04 14.94 45.27
CA GLY A 287 0.26 14.90 44.60
C GLY A 287 0.89 13.50 44.58
N PRO A 288 1.88 13.27 43.69
CA PRO A 288 2.43 11.95 43.47
C PRO A 288 3.07 11.39 44.74
N PRO A 289 2.90 10.09 45.05
CA PRO A 289 3.72 9.43 46.04
C PRO A 289 5.17 9.43 45.57
N LYS A 290 6.11 9.38 46.51
CA LYS A 290 7.53 9.15 46.18
C LYS A 290 7.66 7.81 45.49
N GLU A 291 8.44 7.78 44.41
CA GLU A 291 8.79 6.56 43.68
C GLU A 291 9.51 5.58 44.62
N ASP A 292 8.94 4.39 44.79
CA ASP A 292 9.63 3.20 45.27
C ASP A 292 10.04 2.40 44.02
N PRO A 293 11.26 1.82 43.92
CA PRO A 293 11.82 1.44 42.61
C PRO A 293 11.25 0.17 41.94
N ASP A 294 10.29 -0.52 42.56
CA ASP A 294 10.00 -1.93 42.30
C ASP A 294 8.55 -2.23 41.81
N SER A 295 7.92 -1.36 41.01
CA SER A 295 6.59 -1.65 40.44
C SER A 295 6.37 -1.24 38.97
N GLU A 296 6.95 -2.00 38.05
CA GLU A 296 6.50 -2.06 36.65
C GLU A 296 5.30 -3.02 36.51
N GLU A 297 4.06 -2.50 36.53
CA GLU A 297 2.94 -3.10 35.78
C GLU A 297 1.78 -2.10 35.65
N ALA A 298 1.25 -1.93 34.43
CA ALA A 298 0.15 -1.00 34.15
C ALA A 298 -1.21 -1.55 34.65
N PRO A 299 -2.14 -0.69 35.09
CA PRO A 299 -3.40 -1.14 35.67
C PRO A 299 -4.29 -1.87 34.65
N PRO A 300 -4.95 -2.99 35.03
CA PRO A 300 -5.55 -3.95 34.10
C PRO A 300 -6.67 -3.38 33.22
N GLN A 301 -7.29 -2.28 33.64
CA GLN A 301 -8.41 -1.66 32.93
C GLN A 301 -7.98 -0.93 31.65
N GLN A 302 -6.75 -0.37 31.61
CA GLN A 302 -6.20 0.25 30.38
C GLN A 302 -5.71 -0.80 29.37
N SER A 303 -5.27 -1.98 29.82
CA SER A 303 -4.85 -3.06 28.92
C SER A 303 -6.03 -3.69 28.18
N GLU A 304 -7.18 -3.89 28.82
CA GLU A 304 -8.37 -4.46 28.15
C GLU A 304 -8.94 -3.51 27.08
N GLU A 305 -8.96 -2.20 27.35
CA GLU A 305 -9.44 -1.20 26.39
C GLU A 305 -8.51 -1.08 25.17
N ARG A 306 -7.19 -1.08 25.38
CA ARG A 306 -6.20 -1.17 24.29
C ARG A 306 -6.40 -2.44 23.46
N LEU A 307 -6.51 -3.61 24.08
CA LEU A 307 -6.75 -4.89 23.40
C LEU A 307 -8.00 -4.87 22.51
N TRP A 308 -9.08 -4.26 23.00
CA TRP A 308 -10.34 -4.15 22.28
C TRP A 308 -10.21 -3.27 21.03
N HIS A 309 -9.61 -2.08 21.16
CA HIS A 309 -9.31 -1.23 20.00
C HIS A 309 -8.35 -1.91 19.02
N THR A 310 -7.33 -2.63 19.52
CA THR A 310 -6.38 -3.40 18.69
C THR A 310 -7.11 -4.40 17.79
N ALA A 311 -8.01 -5.18 18.38
CA ALA A 311 -8.81 -6.18 17.67
C ALA A 311 -9.81 -5.54 16.67
N GLN A 312 -10.44 -4.42 17.03
CA GLN A 312 -11.42 -3.75 16.16
C GLN A 312 -10.81 -3.24 14.85
N ALA A 313 -9.69 -2.50 14.89
CA ALA A 313 -9.13 -1.98 13.64
C ALA A 313 -8.50 -3.09 12.78
N ALA A 314 -7.93 -4.14 13.40
CA ALA A 314 -7.45 -5.32 12.68
C ALA A 314 -8.60 -6.05 11.96
N ALA A 315 -9.75 -6.22 12.63
CA ALA A 315 -10.94 -6.82 12.02
C ALA A 315 -11.50 -5.97 10.87
N LEU A 316 -11.54 -4.63 11.02
CA LEU A 316 -11.98 -3.73 9.95
C LEU A 316 -11.05 -3.77 8.74
N ALA A 317 -9.72 -3.77 8.96
CA ALA A 317 -8.71 -3.90 7.91
C ALA A 317 -8.87 -5.20 7.10
N VAL A 318 -9.02 -6.33 7.79
CA VAL A 318 -9.24 -7.63 7.17
C VAL A 318 -10.58 -7.66 6.43
N LEU A 319 -11.64 -7.08 6.98
CA LEU A 319 -12.95 -7.02 6.34
C LEU A 319 -12.94 -6.15 5.06
N GLN A 320 -12.23 -5.02 5.05
CA GLN A 320 -12.03 -4.22 3.84
C GLN A 320 -11.23 -4.99 2.79
N ALA A 321 -10.10 -5.59 3.17
CA ALA A 321 -9.25 -6.36 2.24
C ALA A 321 -9.98 -7.57 1.64
N THR A 322 -10.73 -8.30 2.46
CA THR A 322 -11.48 -9.50 2.03
C THR A 322 -12.76 -9.18 1.27
N SER A 323 -13.48 -8.11 1.61
CA SER A 323 -14.69 -7.71 0.89
C SER A 323 -14.40 -7.30 -0.55
N HIS A 324 -13.31 -6.55 -0.82
CA HIS A 324 -12.84 -6.28 -2.18
C HIS A 324 -12.60 -7.59 -2.96
N VAL A 325 -11.88 -8.55 -2.37
CA VAL A 325 -11.64 -9.86 -2.99
C VAL A 325 -12.95 -10.61 -3.28
N VAL A 326 -13.89 -10.63 -2.33
CA VAL A 326 -15.19 -11.29 -2.49
C VAL A 326 -16.02 -10.65 -3.62
N LEU A 327 -16.00 -9.32 -3.76
CA LEU A 327 -16.71 -8.62 -4.83
C LEU A 327 -16.15 -8.95 -6.23
N VAL A 328 -14.82 -9.03 -6.38
CA VAL A 328 -14.18 -9.41 -7.66
C VAL A 328 -14.37 -10.90 -7.98
N VAL A 329 -14.38 -11.77 -6.96
CA VAL A 329 -14.74 -13.19 -7.13
C VAL A 329 -16.22 -13.32 -7.53
N ALA A 330 -17.11 -12.51 -6.95
CA ALA A 330 -18.54 -12.49 -7.30
C ALA A 330 -18.79 -12.02 -8.75
N SER A 331 -18.05 -11.02 -9.25
CA SER A 331 -18.15 -10.62 -10.66
C SER A 331 -17.69 -11.74 -11.60
N GLY A 332 -16.64 -12.49 -11.24
CA GLY A 332 -16.23 -13.70 -11.97
C GLY A 332 -17.29 -14.80 -11.99
N VAL A 333 -18.00 -15.03 -10.87
CA VAL A 333 -19.16 -15.94 -10.79
C VAL A 333 -20.27 -15.49 -11.74
N LEU A 334 -20.63 -14.20 -11.72
CA LEU A 334 -21.69 -13.64 -12.57
C LEU A 334 -21.34 -13.76 -14.05
N LEU A 335 -20.13 -13.34 -14.46
CA LEU A 335 -19.68 -13.40 -15.85
C LEU A 335 -19.64 -14.85 -16.39
N ALA A 336 -19.25 -15.82 -15.56
CA ALA A 336 -19.28 -17.22 -15.94
C ALA A 336 -20.72 -17.78 -16.06
N ARG A 337 -21.64 -17.41 -15.15
CA ARG A 337 -23.06 -17.79 -15.23
C ARG A 337 -23.76 -17.17 -16.45
N CYS A 338 -23.35 -15.96 -16.86
CA CYS A 338 -23.79 -15.32 -18.09
C CYS A 338 -23.10 -15.86 -19.35
N GLY A 339 -22.18 -16.84 -19.24
CA GLY A 339 -21.51 -17.47 -20.38
C GLY A 339 -20.32 -16.70 -20.97
N PHE A 340 -19.90 -15.56 -20.38
CA PHE A 340 -18.77 -14.76 -20.87
C PHE A 340 -17.39 -15.37 -20.56
N ILE A 341 -17.28 -16.21 -19.53
CA ILE A 341 -16.03 -16.90 -19.15
C ILE A 341 -16.22 -18.43 -19.18
N PRO A 342 -16.37 -19.05 -20.37
CA PRO A 342 -16.39 -20.50 -20.51
C PRO A 342 -14.98 -21.09 -20.27
N PRO A 343 -14.85 -22.43 -20.06
CA PRO A 343 -13.57 -23.06 -19.72
C PRO A 343 -12.39 -22.74 -20.67
N PRO A 344 -12.55 -22.66 -22.01
CA PRO A 344 -11.45 -22.28 -22.91
C PRO A 344 -10.95 -20.85 -22.66
N VAL A 345 -11.88 -19.89 -22.45
CA VAL A 345 -11.55 -18.50 -22.12
C VAL A 345 -10.87 -18.42 -20.76
N ARG A 346 -11.35 -19.17 -19.76
CA ARG A 346 -10.71 -19.27 -18.43
C ARG A 346 -9.26 -19.73 -18.53
N SER A 347 -8.97 -20.78 -19.31
CA SER A 347 -7.61 -21.28 -19.55
C SER A 347 -6.74 -20.25 -20.28
N GLY A 348 -7.29 -19.56 -21.28
CA GLY A 348 -6.62 -18.48 -21.99
C GLY A 348 -6.26 -17.29 -21.08
N LEU A 349 -7.20 -16.83 -20.27
CA LEU A 349 -6.98 -15.76 -19.28
C LEU A 349 -5.93 -16.16 -18.24
N ALA A 350 -5.94 -17.41 -17.74
CA ALA A 350 -4.92 -17.91 -16.82
C ALA A 350 -3.52 -17.89 -17.47
N LYS A 351 -3.40 -18.31 -18.74
CA LYS A 351 -2.14 -18.25 -19.49
C LYS A 351 -1.65 -16.81 -19.71
N LEU A 352 -2.54 -15.85 -19.95
CA LEU A 352 -2.18 -14.43 -20.06
C LEU A 352 -1.72 -13.84 -18.71
N CYS A 353 -2.40 -14.20 -17.62
CA CYS A 353 -2.03 -13.79 -16.27
C CYS A 353 -0.59 -14.21 -15.92
N GLU A 354 -0.20 -15.44 -16.25
CA GLU A 354 1.12 -15.96 -15.88
C GLU A 354 2.25 -15.68 -16.89
N ASN A 355 1.94 -15.44 -18.17
CA ASN A 355 2.95 -15.15 -19.20
C ASN A 355 3.07 -13.67 -19.58
N CYS A 356 2.16 -12.80 -19.14
CA CYS A 356 2.18 -11.37 -19.43
C CYS A 356 1.98 -10.52 -18.17
N PHE A 357 0.82 -10.60 -17.52
CA PHE A 357 0.45 -9.62 -16.49
C PHE A 357 1.29 -9.76 -15.20
N LEU A 358 1.50 -10.97 -14.66
CA LEU A 358 2.38 -11.17 -13.49
C LEU A 358 3.85 -10.82 -13.81
N PRO A 359 4.44 -11.25 -14.95
CA PRO A 359 5.76 -10.79 -15.36
C PRO A 359 5.90 -9.26 -15.44
N ALA A 360 4.92 -8.56 -16.00
CA ALA A 360 4.91 -7.10 -16.08
C ALA A 360 4.82 -6.46 -14.70
N LEU A 361 3.94 -6.95 -13.82
CA LEU A 361 3.81 -6.48 -12.44
C LEU A 361 5.11 -6.63 -11.64
N LEU A 362 5.82 -7.75 -11.80
CA LEU A 362 7.12 -7.97 -11.16
C LEU A 362 8.21 -7.03 -11.72
N LEU A 363 8.22 -6.77 -13.02
CA LEU A 363 9.18 -5.85 -13.66
C LEU A 363 8.88 -4.38 -13.35
N ALA A 364 7.63 -4.00 -13.13
CA ALA A 364 7.23 -2.67 -12.71
C ALA A 364 7.68 -2.34 -11.27
N ARG A 365 7.31 -3.20 -10.31
CA ARG A 365 7.34 -2.87 -8.88
C ARG A 365 8.66 -3.25 -8.19
N VAL A 366 9.27 -4.38 -8.55
CA VAL A 366 10.46 -4.90 -7.85
C VAL A 366 11.71 -4.02 -8.04
N PRO A 367 12.04 -3.48 -9.24
CA PRO A 367 13.28 -2.72 -9.41
C PRO A 367 13.33 -1.42 -8.61
N GLN A 368 12.17 -0.87 -8.23
CA GLN A 368 12.04 0.32 -7.39
C GLN A 368 12.62 0.07 -5.97
N VAL A 369 12.45 -1.15 -5.46
CA VAL A 369 12.75 -1.51 -4.06
C VAL A 369 13.99 -2.39 -3.90
N ALA A 370 14.36 -3.16 -4.93
CA ALA A 370 15.40 -4.19 -4.90
C ALA A 370 16.85 -3.65 -5.02
N GLN A 371 17.20 -2.63 -4.24
CA GLN A 371 18.54 -2.05 -4.21
C GLN A 371 19.54 -3.00 -3.53
N PHE A 372 20.77 -3.13 -4.04
CA PHE A 372 21.75 -4.13 -3.55
C PHE A 372 22.00 -4.05 -2.03
N ASP A 373 22.25 -2.85 -1.50
CA ASP A 373 22.53 -2.65 -0.08
C ASP A 373 21.30 -2.97 0.81
N ARG A 374 20.10 -2.69 0.31
CA ARG A 374 18.83 -3.04 0.98
C ARG A 374 18.58 -4.55 0.96
N LEU A 375 18.85 -5.23 -0.15
CA LEU A 375 18.71 -6.68 -0.27
C LEU A 375 19.65 -7.45 0.67
N LEU A 376 20.85 -6.93 0.91
CA LEU A 376 21.77 -7.46 1.92
C LEU A 376 21.21 -7.30 3.35
N HIS A 377 20.63 -6.14 3.67
CA HIS A 377 19.99 -5.92 4.96
C HIS A 377 18.72 -6.78 5.16
N TRP A 378 17.96 -7.02 4.08
CA TRP A 378 16.73 -7.79 4.07
C TRP A 378 16.90 -9.28 3.71
N TRP A 379 18.10 -9.84 3.91
CA TRP A 379 18.43 -11.23 3.59
C TRP A 379 17.46 -12.27 4.19
N SER A 380 16.82 -11.93 5.30
CA SER A 380 15.85 -12.80 5.97
C SER A 380 14.55 -12.95 5.18
N LEU A 381 14.15 -12.01 4.31
CA LEU A 381 12.95 -12.15 3.47
C LEU A 381 13.02 -13.40 2.55
N PRO A 382 14.06 -13.59 1.70
CA PRO A 382 14.22 -14.82 0.93
C PRO A 382 14.33 -16.07 1.81
N VAL A 383 15.05 -16.01 2.93
CA VAL A 383 15.21 -17.17 3.82
C VAL A 383 13.88 -17.59 4.45
N PHE A 384 13.09 -16.65 4.96
CA PHE A 384 11.75 -16.94 5.48
C PHE A 384 10.78 -17.45 4.42
N SER A 385 10.93 -17.02 3.15
CA SER A 385 10.12 -17.58 2.06
C SER A 385 10.37 -19.10 1.87
N VAL A 386 11.62 -19.55 2.02
CA VAL A 386 11.97 -20.97 2.01
C VAL A 386 11.47 -21.67 3.26
N ILE A 387 11.61 -21.05 4.44
CA ILE A 387 11.15 -21.61 5.72
C ILE A 387 9.63 -21.83 5.72
N TYR A 388 8.82 -20.83 5.33
CA TYR A 388 7.36 -20.97 5.29
C TYR A 388 6.90 -22.03 4.29
N VAL A 389 7.55 -22.12 3.12
CA VAL A 389 7.28 -23.19 2.15
C VAL A 389 7.65 -24.55 2.73
N ALA A 390 8.79 -24.71 3.41
CA ALA A 390 9.18 -25.95 4.06
C ALA A 390 8.21 -26.35 5.19
N LEU A 391 7.83 -25.39 6.05
CA LEU A 391 6.87 -25.59 7.15
C LEU A 391 5.51 -26.09 6.66
N GLY A 392 5.04 -25.65 5.48
CA GLY A 392 3.78 -26.14 4.92
C GLY A 392 3.89 -27.36 4.01
N THR A 393 4.98 -27.51 3.26
CA THR A 393 5.14 -28.65 2.32
C THR A 393 5.65 -29.92 3.00
N PHE A 394 6.53 -29.82 4.01
CA PHE A 394 7.17 -31.00 4.60
C PHE A 394 6.21 -31.85 5.44
N PRO A 395 5.33 -31.32 6.31
CA PRO A 395 4.50 -32.17 7.17
C PRO A 395 3.55 -33.12 6.41
N PRO A 396 2.82 -32.70 5.35
CA PRO A 396 1.99 -33.62 4.56
C PRO A 396 2.81 -34.69 3.83
N LEU A 397 3.99 -34.34 3.33
CA LEU A 397 4.88 -35.28 2.61
C LEU A 397 5.60 -36.25 3.57
N LEU A 398 5.91 -35.80 4.79
CA LEU A 398 6.42 -36.66 5.85
C LEU A 398 5.35 -37.64 6.32
N LEU A 399 4.13 -37.16 6.57
CA LEU A 399 2.98 -38.01 6.94
C LEU A 399 2.72 -39.07 5.87
N LEU A 400 2.79 -38.72 4.59
CA LEU A 400 2.70 -39.68 3.48
C LEU A 400 3.77 -40.78 3.60
N ARG A 401 5.03 -40.43 3.89
CA ARG A 401 6.12 -41.43 4.03
C ARG A 401 5.99 -42.31 5.28
N LEU A 402 5.30 -41.86 6.32
CA LEU A 402 5.02 -42.64 7.53
C LEU A 402 3.87 -43.65 7.32
N LEU A 403 3.07 -43.52 6.25
CA LEU A 403 2.03 -44.50 5.92
C LEU A 403 2.61 -45.76 5.28
N PRO A 404 1.98 -46.95 5.47
CA PRO A 404 2.36 -48.17 4.76
C PRO A 404 2.29 -48.01 3.24
N ALA A 405 3.22 -48.64 2.51
CA ALA A 405 3.39 -48.48 1.06
C ALA A 405 2.10 -48.64 0.23
N HIS A 406 1.20 -49.58 0.60
CA HIS A 406 -0.08 -49.77 -0.09
C HIS A 406 -0.98 -48.52 -0.04
N ARG A 407 -0.99 -47.80 1.09
CA ARG A 407 -1.77 -46.57 1.27
C ARG A 407 -1.08 -45.33 0.67
N GLN A 408 0.24 -45.37 0.46
CA GLN A 408 0.96 -44.23 -0.12
C GLN A 408 0.48 -43.90 -1.52
N ALA A 409 0.27 -44.90 -2.39
CA ALA A 409 -0.22 -44.69 -3.75
C ALA A 409 -1.62 -44.05 -3.77
N GLU A 410 -2.51 -44.48 -2.86
CA GLU A 410 -3.88 -43.98 -2.74
C GLU A 410 -3.93 -42.50 -2.34
N VAL A 411 -3.17 -42.08 -1.32
CA VAL A 411 -3.26 -40.72 -0.77
C VAL A 411 -2.17 -39.75 -1.24
N ALA A 412 -1.25 -40.18 -2.11
CA ALA A 412 -0.15 -39.33 -2.62
C ALA A 412 -0.64 -38.02 -3.27
N HIS A 413 -1.74 -38.07 -4.02
CA HIS A 413 -2.33 -36.90 -4.66
C HIS A 413 -2.87 -35.89 -3.62
N VAL A 414 -3.62 -36.37 -2.62
CA VAL A 414 -4.11 -35.54 -1.49
C VAL A 414 -2.95 -34.95 -0.69
N ALA A 415 -1.90 -35.72 -0.42
CA ALA A 415 -0.73 -35.25 0.32
C ALA A 415 0.05 -34.16 -0.44
N ARG A 416 0.20 -34.30 -1.76
CA ARG A 416 0.83 -33.28 -2.63
C ARG A 416 -0.02 -32.01 -2.74
N PHE A 417 -1.34 -32.17 -2.87
CA PHE A 417 -2.31 -31.06 -2.86
C PHE A 417 -2.26 -30.30 -1.53
N ALA A 418 -2.29 -31.02 -0.39
CA ALA A 418 -2.16 -30.44 0.94
C ALA A 418 -0.81 -29.71 1.12
N ALA A 419 0.30 -30.30 0.66
CA ALA A 419 1.62 -29.67 0.69
C ALA A 419 1.63 -28.36 -0.11
N ALA A 420 1.01 -28.32 -1.30
CA ALA A 420 0.90 -27.11 -2.10
C ALA A 420 0.03 -26.04 -1.43
N ALA A 421 -1.14 -26.40 -0.91
CA ALA A 421 -2.04 -25.47 -0.23
C ALA A 421 -1.41 -24.86 1.04
N ILE A 422 -0.85 -25.70 1.92
CA ILE A 422 -0.29 -25.24 3.20
C ILE A 422 1.03 -24.47 2.97
N GLY A 423 1.86 -24.93 2.02
CA GLY A 423 3.15 -24.33 1.72
C GLY A 423 3.09 -22.96 1.05
N PHE A 424 2.13 -22.72 0.16
CA PHE A 424 2.12 -21.51 -0.68
C PHE A 424 1.02 -20.54 -0.29
N ALA A 425 1.32 -19.62 0.64
CA ALA A 425 0.42 -18.55 1.06
C ALA A 425 0.20 -17.47 -0.02
N ASN A 426 -0.93 -16.77 0.05
CA ASN A 426 -1.11 -15.47 -0.59
C ASN A 426 -0.21 -14.42 0.11
N CYS A 427 0.90 -14.11 -0.56
CA CYS A 427 1.97 -13.23 -0.08
C CYS A 427 1.92 -11.81 -0.67
N THR A 428 0.81 -11.41 -1.30
CA THR A 428 0.69 -10.09 -1.95
C THR A 428 -0.54 -9.33 -1.48
N SER A 429 -1.74 -9.68 -1.97
CA SER A 429 -2.91 -8.81 -1.81
C SER A 429 -3.38 -8.63 -0.37
N ILE A 430 -3.32 -9.69 0.45
CA ILE A 430 -3.72 -9.63 1.86
C ILE A 430 -2.64 -8.92 2.72
N PRO A 431 -1.35 -9.32 2.70
CA PRO A 431 -0.31 -8.60 3.44
C PRO A 431 -0.21 -7.10 3.09
N LEU A 432 -0.41 -6.73 1.81
CA LEU A 432 -0.32 -5.34 1.35
C LEU A 432 -1.42 -4.46 1.96
N ALA A 433 -2.68 -4.92 1.87
CA ALA A 433 -3.82 -4.21 2.45
C ALA A 433 -3.72 -4.15 3.98
N LEU A 434 -3.31 -5.25 4.63
CA LEU A 434 -3.15 -5.28 6.08
C LEU A 434 -2.02 -4.37 6.56
N THR A 435 -0.85 -4.39 5.92
CA THR A 435 0.27 -3.55 6.37
C THR A 435 -0.09 -2.06 6.28
N ALA A 436 -0.73 -1.64 5.19
CA ALA A 436 -1.21 -0.26 5.05
C ALA A 436 -2.20 0.14 6.17
N THR A 437 -3.25 -0.66 6.41
CA THR A 437 -4.27 -0.29 7.40
C THR A 437 -3.82 -0.48 8.84
N LEU A 438 -3.00 -1.50 9.14
CA LEU A 438 -2.47 -1.75 10.48
C LEU A 438 -1.44 -0.70 10.90
N VAL A 439 -0.57 -0.22 9.99
CA VAL A 439 0.35 0.89 10.31
C VAL A 439 -0.41 2.21 10.52
N LYS A 440 -1.49 2.47 9.76
CA LYS A 440 -2.40 3.61 10.02
C LYS A 440 -3.14 3.49 11.36
N ALA A 441 -3.52 2.29 11.77
CA ALA A 441 -4.21 2.04 13.03
C ALA A 441 -3.28 2.00 14.26
N TYR A 442 -2.03 1.59 14.09
CA TYR A 442 -1.01 1.49 15.15
C TYR A 442 0.27 2.21 14.72
N PRO A 443 0.34 3.55 14.84
CA PRO A 443 1.54 4.33 14.50
C PRO A 443 2.80 3.92 15.28
N GLN A 444 2.65 3.20 16.40
CA GLN A 444 3.76 2.58 17.14
C GLN A 444 4.56 1.57 16.29
N LEU A 445 3.95 0.98 15.26
CA LEU A 445 4.64 0.13 14.29
C LEU A 445 5.64 0.91 13.42
N ALA A 446 5.51 2.24 13.30
CA ALA A 446 6.41 3.05 12.49
C ALA A 446 7.74 3.37 13.22
N MET A 447 7.89 3.06 14.51
CA MET A 447 9.15 3.21 15.27
C MET A 447 9.85 4.59 15.19
N GLY A 448 9.08 5.64 14.91
CA GLY A 448 9.57 7.02 14.75
C GLY A 448 9.60 7.53 13.30
N ASP A 449 9.53 6.64 12.31
CA ASP A 449 9.30 7.01 10.90
C ASP A 449 7.91 7.62 10.70
N SER A 450 7.71 8.30 9.57
CA SER A 450 6.35 8.71 9.16
C SER A 450 5.49 7.49 8.84
N ILE A 451 4.17 7.61 9.03
CA ILE A 451 3.21 6.53 8.70
C ILE A 451 3.36 6.11 7.23
N ASP A 452 3.51 7.05 6.30
CA ASP A 452 3.61 6.74 4.88
C ASP A 452 4.97 6.12 4.51
N THR A 453 6.05 6.53 5.19
CA THR A 453 7.37 5.86 5.10
C THR A 453 7.29 4.42 5.59
N ALA A 454 6.67 4.19 6.75
CA ALA A 454 6.48 2.87 7.33
C ALA A 454 5.61 1.97 6.42
N ILE A 455 4.55 2.52 5.81
CA ILE A 455 3.76 1.81 4.80
C ILE A 455 4.59 1.50 3.56
N ALA A 456 5.34 2.46 3.01
CA ALA A 456 6.18 2.26 1.82
C ALA A 456 7.31 1.22 2.07
N ASN A 457 7.88 1.20 3.27
CA ASN A 457 8.81 0.17 3.73
C ASN A 457 8.12 -1.20 3.76
N GLY A 458 6.93 -1.30 4.37
CA GLY A 458 6.11 -2.51 4.40
C GLY A 458 5.75 -3.04 3.00
N VAL A 459 5.32 -2.16 2.10
CA VAL A 459 5.08 -2.45 0.67
C VAL A 459 6.34 -3.02 0.03
N SER A 460 7.51 -2.41 0.29
CA SER A 460 8.80 -2.84 -0.24
C SER A 460 9.17 -4.26 0.22
N TYR A 461 9.01 -4.56 1.51
CA TYR A 461 9.27 -5.87 2.08
C TYR A 461 8.36 -6.96 1.47
N ILE A 462 7.07 -6.65 1.31
CA ILE A 462 6.09 -7.55 0.69
C ILE A 462 6.46 -7.82 -0.78
N VAL A 463 6.79 -6.77 -1.55
CA VAL A 463 7.21 -6.91 -2.95
C VAL A 463 8.44 -7.81 -3.05
N VAL A 464 9.50 -7.55 -2.27
CA VAL A 464 10.72 -8.37 -2.29
C VAL A 464 10.44 -9.83 -1.88
N TYR A 465 9.72 -10.06 -0.79
CA TYR A 465 9.33 -11.41 -0.35
C TYR A 465 8.52 -12.15 -1.44
N SER A 466 7.59 -11.45 -2.10
CA SER A 466 6.72 -12.02 -3.12
C SER A 466 7.49 -12.55 -4.33
N VAL A 467 8.64 -11.97 -4.69
CA VAL A 467 9.49 -12.46 -5.79
C VAL A 467 9.98 -13.87 -5.48
N PHE A 468 10.63 -14.06 -4.34
CA PHE A 468 11.16 -15.36 -3.93
C PHE A 468 10.04 -16.37 -3.74
N MET A 469 8.93 -15.95 -3.15
CA MET A 469 7.75 -16.80 -2.96
C MET A 469 7.11 -17.23 -4.29
N ASN A 470 7.05 -16.34 -5.29
CA ASN A 470 6.61 -16.67 -6.65
C ASN A 470 7.59 -17.64 -7.33
N MET A 471 8.90 -17.44 -7.19
CA MET A 471 9.91 -18.37 -7.75
C MET A 471 9.78 -19.78 -7.14
N LEU A 472 9.57 -19.88 -5.83
CA LEU A 472 9.31 -21.15 -5.14
C LEU A 472 7.99 -21.78 -5.59
N ARG A 473 6.91 -20.99 -5.74
CA ARG A 473 5.62 -21.46 -6.24
C ARG A 473 5.73 -22.06 -7.64
N TRP A 474 6.41 -21.36 -8.56
CA TRP A 474 6.58 -21.78 -9.95
C TRP A 474 7.61 -22.90 -10.17
N SER A 475 8.38 -23.27 -9.16
CA SER A 475 9.35 -24.38 -9.22
C SER A 475 8.94 -25.62 -8.42
N VAL A 476 8.22 -25.44 -7.30
CA VAL A 476 7.82 -26.51 -6.38
C VAL A 476 6.32 -26.78 -6.44
N ALA A 477 5.45 -25.77 -6.35
CA ALA A 477 4.00 -25.98 -6.34
C ALA A 477 3.50 -26.58 -7.67
N VAL A 478 4.07 -26.14 -8.79
CA VAL A 478 3.88 -26.73 -10.12
C VAL A 478 4.15 -28.24 -10.11
N LYS A 479 5.26 -28.68 -9.52
CA LYS A 479 5.60 -30.12 -9.43
C LYS A 479 4.66 -30.88 -8.50
N LEU A 480 4.22 -30.27 -7.40
CA LEU A 480 3.27 -30.90 -6.47
C LEU A 480 1.91 -31.13 -7.14
N LEU A 481 1.38 -30.12 -7.84
CA LEU A 481 0.06 -30.12 -8.49
C LEU A 481 0.05 -30.71 -9.92
N ALA A 482 1.21 -31.03 -10.50
CA ALA A 482 1.26 -31.77 -11.75
C ALA A 482 0.62 -33.17 -11.57
N PRO A 483 -0.13 -33.67 -12.59
CA PRO A 483 -0.75 -34.98 -12.53
C PRO A 483 0.29 -36.10 -12.31
N PRO A 484 -0.10 -37.26 -11.73
CA PRO A 484 0.77 -38.41 -11.65
C PRO A 484 1.21 -38.83 -13.05
N THR A 485 2.52 -38.85 -13.30
CA THR A 485 3.08 -39.35 -14.57
C THR A 485 2.75 -40.83 -14.69
N SER A 486 1.84 -41.17 -15.60
CA SER A 486 1.79 -42.52 -16.17
C SER A 486 3.15 -42.85 -16.76
N SER A 487 3.58 -44.09 -16.59
CA SER A 487 4.88 -44.57 -17.08
C SER A 487 4.87 -44.77 -18.59
N ASP A 488 4.98 -43.68 -19.35
CA ASP A 488 5.47 -43.69 -20.74
C ASP A 488 5.98 -42.29 -21.15
N PRO A 489 7.26 -42.10 -21.54
CA PRO A 489 7.81 -40.79 -21.88
C PRO A 489 7.30 -40.16 -23.18
N ASP A 490 6.69 -40.95 -24.07
CA ASP A 490 6.56 -40.60 -25.50
C ASP A 490 5.22 -39.96 -25.91
N THR A 491 4.34 -39.61 -24.95
CA THR A 491 2.99 -39.07 -25.27
C THR A 491 2.82 -37.55 -25.10
N VAL A 492 3.84 -36.83 -24.63
CA VAL A 492 3.69 -35.42 -24.21
C VAL A 492 3.70 -34.41 -25.37
N GLU A 493 4.21 -34.74 -26.56
CA GLU A 493 4.22 -33.79 -27.70
C GLU A 493 2.91 -33.76 -28.52
N CYS A 494 1.97 -34.69 -28.34
CA CYS A 494 0.83 -34.82 -29.27
C CYS A 494 -0.45 -34.06 -28.88
N SER A 495 -0.54 -33.46 -27.69
CA SER A 495 -1.79 -32.82 -27.21
C SER A 495 -1.99 -31.37 -27.67
N ALA A 496 -1.02 -30.75 -28.35
CA ALA A 496 -1.11 -29.36 -28.81
C ALA A 496 -1.63 -29.21 -30.26
N ALA A 497 -1.74 -30.30 -31.02
CA ALA A 497 -2.06 -30.28 -32.45
C ALA A 497 -3.54 -30.58 -32.79
N ASN A 498 -4.26 -31.34 -31.96
CA ASN A 498 -5.62 -31.83 -32.28
C ASN A 498 -6.76 -30.94 -31.73
N MET A 499 -6.66 -29.63 -31.92
CA MET A 499 -7.73 -28.66 -31.58
C MET A 499 -8.22 -27.85 -32.80
N ILE A 500 -7.94 -28.33 -34.02
CA ILE A 500 -8.54 -27.82 -35.27
C ILE A 500 -8.89 -29.02 -36.17
N HIS A 501 -9.93 -29.76 -35.79
CA HIS A 501 -10.83 -30.58 -36.60
C HIS A 501 -11.45 -31.64 -35.68
N ASP A 502 -12.70 -31.41 -35.25
CA ASP A 502 -13.76 -32.43 -35.25
C ASP A 502 -15.06 -31.77 -34.81
N GLY A 503 -15.91 -31.52 -35.80
CA GLY A 503 -17.30 -31.16 -35.60
C GLY A 503 -18.15 -31.93 -36.58
N ASP A 504 -18.68 -33.08 -36.15
CA ASP A 504 -20.01 -33.54 -36.58
C ASP A 504 -20.59 -34.63 -35.64
N ALA A 505 -21.89 -34.85 -35.81
CA ALA A 505 -22.64 -36.08 -35.57
C ALA A 505 -23.18 -36.40 -34.16
N THR A 506 -24.31 -35.76 -33.83
CA THR A 506 -25.44 -36.47 -33.20
C THR A 506 -26.68 -36.40 -34.11
N LYS A 507 -27.28 -37.56 -34.42
CA LYS A 507 -28.35 -37.74 -35.40
C LYS A 507 -29.76 -37.51 -34.85
N GLY A 508 -30.69 -37.14 -35.74
CA GLY A 508 -32.14 -37.20 -35.58
C GLY A 508 -32.80 -35.81 -35.58
N GLU A 509 -33.89 -35.53 -36.30
CA GLU A 509 -34.66 -36.36 -37.26
C GLU A 509 -35.57 -35.47 -38.15
N THR A 510 -36.16 -36.04 -39.21
CA THR A 510 -37.29 -35.51 -40.03
C THR A 510 -37.15 -34.30 -40.99
N ALA A 511 -37.04 -34.65 -42.29
CA ALA A 511 -38.02 -34.39 -43.38
C ALA A 511 -38.17 -33.01 -44.10
N SER A 512 -38.38 -33.10 -45.44
CA SER A 512 -38.87 -32.09 -46.42
C SER A 512 -37.92 -30.90 -46.70
N GLU A 513 -37.66 -30.41 -47.92
CA GLU A 513 -38.03 -30.78 -49.30
C GLU A 513 -37.02 -30.14 -50.30
N GLY A 514 -37.00 -30.59 -51.58
CA GLY A 514 -37.13 -29.59 -52.67
C GLY A 514 -35.94 -29.14 -53.54
N ALA A 515 -35.20 -30.07 -54.17
CA ALA A 515 -34.75 -30.01 -55.59
C ALA A 515 -33.81 -28.88 -56.16
N MET A 516 -33.26 -29.20 -57.35
CA MET A 516 -32.71 -28.33 -58.42
C MET A 516 -31.25 -27.80 -58.39
N SER A 517 -30.35 -28.64 -58.94
CA SER A 517 -29.57 -28.41 -60.19
C SER A 517 -28.77 -27.12 -60.45
N GLY A 518 -27.50 -27.29 -60.84
CA GLY A 518 -26.82 -26.42 -61.82
C GLY A 518 -25.35 -26.08 -61.49
N PRO A 519 -24.35 -26.54 -62.28
CA PRO A 519 -22.95 -26.18 -62.08
C PRO A 519 -22.57 -24.90 -62.85
N GLY A 520 -21.80 -24.01 -62.23
CA GLY A 520 -21.26 -22.80 -62.86
C GLY A 520 -19.85 -22.48 -62.37
N ALA A 521 -18.85 -22.66 -63.22
CA ALA A 521 -17.55 -22.02 -63.06
C ALA A 521 -17.72 -20.50 -63.29
N CYS A 522 -16.85 -19.56 -62.88
CA CYS A 522 -15.39 -19.55 -62.89
C CYS A 522 -14.85 -18.21 -62.30
N HIS A 523 -13.52 -18.06 -62.18
CA HIS A 523 -12.73 -16.82 -61.97
C HIS A 523 -12.51 -16.26 -60.54
N ALA A 524 -11.48 -16.79 -59.87
CA ALA A 524 -10.30 -16.07 -59.35
C ALA A 524 -9.26 -17.15 -58.92
N GLY A 525 -7.94 -17.05 -59.02
CA GLY A 525 -7.06 -15.95 -59.41
C GLY A 525 -5.79 -16.01 -58.54
N ALA A 526 -4.65 -16.46 -59.11
CA ALA A 526 -3.23 -16.30 -58.71
C ALA A 526 -2.85 -15.87 -57.26
N ASN A 527 -1.80 -16.37 -56.58
CA ASN A 527 -0.67 -17.25 -56.92
C ASN A 527 0.16 -17.56 -55.64
N HIS A 528 0.83 -18.73 -55.55
CA HIS A 528 2.15 -19.01 -54.88
C HIS A 528 2.40 -18.53 -53.39
N ILE A 529 3.41 -18.90 -52.60
CA ILE A 529 4.49 -19.93 -52.48
C ILE A 529 4.91 -19.87 -50.97
N GLU A 530 5.49 -20.85 -50.29
CA GLU A 530 5.52 -22.33 -50.30
C GLU A 530 6.19 -22.75 -48.96
N LEU A 531 5.91 -23.93 -48.41
CA LEU A 531 6.39 -24.32 -47.06
C LEU A 531 7.18 -25.64 -47.11
N GLN A 532 8.49 -25.54 -47.36
CA GLN A 532 9.38 -26.71 -47.39
C GLN A 532 10.05 -26.97 -46.03
N ARG A 533 9.76 -28.15 -45.47
CA ARG A 533 10.70 -28.93 -44.67
C ARG A 533 10.59 -30.39 -45.10
N LEU A 534 11.59 -30.87 -45.84
CA LEU A 534 11.81 -32.30 -46.02
C LEU A 534 12.85 -32.76 -44.99
N VAL A 535 12.53 -33.86 -44.32
CA VAL A 535 13.43 -34.60 -43.43
C VAL A 535 13.91 -35.82 -44.22
N GLU A 536 15.22 -35.94 -44.41
CA GLU A 536 15.81 -37.15 -44.99
C GLU A 536 16.11 -38.19 -43.89
N SER A 537 15.99 -39.47 -44.25
CA SER A 537 16.19 -40.62 -43.35
C SER A 537 17.57 -41.26 -43.54
N PRO A 538 18.06 -42.08 -42.59
CA PRO A 538 19.45 -42.52 -42.56
C PRO A 538 19.74 -43.75 -43.43
N GLU A 539 20.91 -43.78 -44.07
CA GLU A 539 21.52 -45.00 -44.62
C GLU A 539 22.74 -45.46 -43.80
N THR A 540 23.18 -46.69 -44.05
CA THR A 540 24.00 -47.50 -43.13
C THR A 540 25.43 -47.75 -43.64
N ALA A 541 26.35 -47.89 -42.68
CA ALA A 541 27.66 -48.56 -42.75
C ALA A 541 28.73 -48.02 -43.74
N ASP A 542 29.95 -47.78 -43.25
CA ASP A 542 31.02 -48.79 -43.39
C ASP A 542 32.23 -48.56 -42.45
N ALA A 543 33.26 -49.40 -42.57
CA ALA A 543 34.24 -49.74 -41.53
C ALA A 543 35.45 -48.80 -41.28
N ARG A 544 35.91 -48.88 -40.02
CA ARG A 544 37.32 -48.85 -39.53
C ARG A 544 38.40 -48.09 -40.33
N ASN A 545 39.06 -47.15 -39.65
CA ASN A 545 40.50 -47.27 -39.39
C ASN A 545 40.94 -46.45 -38.17
N ASP A 546 42.00 -46.92 -37.51
CA ASP A 546 42.53 -46.47 -36.22
C ASP A 546 43.94 -45.89 -36.42
N VAL A 547 44.11 -44.56 -36.26
CA VAL A 547 45.43 -43.89 -36.24
C VAL A 547 45.40 -42.65 -35.33
N SER A 548 46.03 -42.79 -34.15
CA SER A 548 46.67 -41.77 -33.28
C SER A 548 45.99 -40.41 -33.03
N ASP A 549 45.61 -40.22 -31.76
CA ASP A 549 45.49 -38.92 -31.07
C ASP A 549 46.80 -38.11 -31.13
N PRO A 550 46.72 -36.81 -31.45
CA PRO A 550 47.45 -35.86 -30.62
C PRO A 550 46.62 -34.64 -30.18
N TYR A 551 47.00 -34.11 -29.01
CA TYR A 551 46.61 -32.83 -28.39
C TYR A 551 45.40 -32.79 -27.44
N HIS A 552 45.67 -33.18 -26.19
CA HIS A 552 45.09 -32.56 -24.99
C HIS A 552 45.21 -31.01 -25.01
N GLN A 553 44.21 -30.26 -25.51
CA GLN A 553 44.06 -28.83 -25.14
C GLN A 553 42.67 -28.16 -25.27
N THR A 554 41.55 -28.86 -25.05
CA THR A 554 40.21 -28.22 -25.12
C THR A 554 39.19 -28.63 -24.05
N SER A 555 39.58 -29.41 -23.05
CA SER A 555 38.66 -30.00 -22.06
C SER A 555 37.88 -28.99 -21.21
N SER A 556 38.50 -27.85 -20.84
CA SER A 556 37.89 -26.85 -19.94
C SER A 556 36.86 -25.96 -20.65
N ARG A 557 37.10 -25.55 -21.90
CA ARG A 557 36.11 -24.77 -22.67
C ARG A 557 34.86 -25.57 -23.00
N MET A 558 35.00 -26.88 -23.27
CA MET A 558 33.85 -27.73 -23.60
C MET A 558 33.01 -28.09 -22.37
N ALA A 559 33.63 -28.27 -21.20
CA ALA A 559 32.91 -28.43 -19.93
C ALA A 559 32.15 -27.14 -19.55
N ILE A 560 32.77 -25.96 -19.73
CA ILE A 560 32.11 -24.68 -19.49
C ILE A 560 30.96 -24.44 -20.49
N THR A 561 31.11 -24.73 -21.78
CA THR A 561 29.99 -24.59 -22.73
C THR A 561 28.90 -25.62 -22.53
N GLN A 562 29.20 -26.86 -22.11
CA GLN A 562 28.18 -27.84 -21.74
C GLN A 562 27.46 -27.46 -20.44
N TRP A 563 28.16 -26.94 -19.43
CA TRP A 563 27.55 -26.41 -18.21
C TRP A 563 26.72 -25.16 -18.48
N LEU A 564 27.22 -24.21 -19.29
CA LEU A 564 26.47 -23.05 -19.75
C LEU A 564 25.24 -23.47 -20.57
N ASN A 565 25.35 -24.44 -21.49
CA ASN A 565 24.21 -24.95 -22.25
C ASN A 565 23.21 -25.71 -21.35
N GLY A 566 23.68 -26.40 -20.32
CA GLY A 566 22.83 -27.02 -19.30
C GLY A 566 22.09 -25.98 -18.46
N ALA A 567 22.78 -24.93 -18.03
CA ALA A 567 22.21 -23.79 -17.32
C ALA A 567 21.24 -22.99 -18.19
N LEU A 568 21.60 -22.69 -19.45
CA LEU A 568 20.72 -22.04 -20.43
C LEU A 568 19.48 -22.90 -20.71
N ARG A 569 19.57 -24.23 -20.77
CA ARG A 569 18.40 -25.12 -20.90
C ARG A 569 17.50 -25.06 -19.67
N HIS A 570 18.07 -25.06 -18.46
CA HIS A 570 17.29 -24.88 -17.23
C HIS A 570 16.62 -23.50 -17.17
N VAL A 571 17.33 -22.43 -17.53
CA VAL A 571 16.79 -21.07 -17.61
C VAL A 571 15.76 -20.93 -18.73
N SER A 572 15.94 -21.57 -19.88
CA SER A 572 14.96 -21.53 -20.98
C SER A 572 13.67 -22.28 -20.63
N SER A 573 13.76 -23.38 -19.88
CA SER A 573 12.62 -24.15 -19.37
C SER A 573 11.88 -23.48 -18.19
N ALA A 574 12.47 -22.46 -17.56
CA ALA A 574 11.83 -21.75 -16.45
C ALA A 574 10.58 -20.97 -16.90
N SER A 575 9.58 -20.85 -16.02
CA SER A 575 8.38 -20.06 -16.31
C SER A 575 8.72 -18.58 -16.55
N MET A 576 7.85 -17.87 -17.28
CA MET A 576 8.02 -16.43 -17.53
C MET A 576 8.11 -15.63 -16.22
N VAL A 577 7.41 -16.09 -15.18
CA VAL A 577 7.43 -15.50 -13.81
C VAL A 577 8.80 -15.64 -13.14
N ILE A 578 9.48 -16.77 -13.29
CA ILE A 578 10.84 -16.94 -12.75
C ILE A 578 11.83 -16.06 -13.51
N LYS A 579 11.74 -16.02 -14.85
CA LYS A 579 12.60 -15.18 -15.71
C LYS A 579 12.45 -13.69 -15.38
N SER A 580 11.21 -13.21 -15.27
CA SER A 580 10.91 -11.82 -14.92
C SER A 580 11.28 -11.47 -13.48
N GLY A 581 11.11 -12.37 -12.50
CA GLY A 581 11.57 -12.16 -11.12
C GLY A 581 13.09 -12.05 -10.99
N VAL A 582 13.84 -12.90 -11.70
CA VAL A 582 15.32 -12.78 -11.76
C VAL A 582 15.73 -11.49 -12.48
N LEU A 583 15.09 -11.17 -13.60
CA LEU A 583 15.39 -9.96 -14.36
C LEU A 583 15.06 -8.68 -13.56
N SER A 584 13.97 -8.65 -12.81
CA SER A 584 13.58 -7.47 -12.02
C SER A 584 14.51 -7.25 -10.82
N LEU A 585 14.96 -8.31 -10.16
CA LEU A 585 16.03 -8.24 -9.15
C LEU A 585 17.34 -7.73 -9.77
N LEU A 586 17.74 -8.22 -10.95
CA LEU A 586 18.93 -7.75 -11.65
C LEU A 586 18.85 -6.27 -12.06
N ILE A 587 17.70 -5.80 -12.55
CA ILE A 587 17.50 -4.38 -12.90
C ILE A 587 17.58 -3.51 -11.63
N GLY A 588 16.90 -3.88 -10.54
CA GLY A 588 16.90 -3.11 -9.28
C GLY A 588 18.24 -3.07 -8.55
N ALA A 589 18.99 -4.17 -8.58
CA ALA A 589 20.27 -4.31 -7.91
C ALA A 589 21.45 -3.72 -8.70
N THR A 590 21.25 -3.29 -9.95
CA THR A 590 22.30 -2.71 -10.80
C THR A 590 21.97 -1.29 -11.24
N PRO A 591 22.93 -0.53 -11.78
CA PRO A 591 22.66 0.81 -12.33
C PRO A 591 21.63 0.85 -13.47
N LEU A 592 21.22 -0.30 -14.04
CA LEU A 592 20.20 -0.39 -15.09
C LEU A 592 18.85 0.20 -14.65
N ARG A 593 18.51 0.19 -13.35
CA ARG A 593 17.33 0.90 -12.84
C ARG A 593 17.33 2.38 -13.25
N HIS A 594 18.48 3.06 -13.19
CA HIS A 594 18.61 4.48 -13.52
C HIS A 594 18.46 4.78 -15.02
N LEU A 595 18.39 3.74 -15.87
CA LEU A 595 18.03 3.87 -17.27
C LEU A 595 16.52 3.62 -17.51
N LEU A 596 15.91 2.70 -16.76
CA LEU A 596 14.62 2.08 -17.07
C LEU A 596 13.46 2.42 -16.11
N ILE A 597 13.74 2.88 -14.89
CA ILE A 597 12.79 2.92 -13.76
C ILE A 597 13.00 4.20 -12.93
N GLY A 598 11.92 4.87 -12.56
CA GLY A 598 11.92 6.14 -11.81
C GLY A 598 11.93 7.40 -12.69
N GLU A 599 11.42 8.51 -12.16
CA GLU A 599 11.14 9.74 -12.94
C GLU A 599 12.40 10.40 -13.53
N GLY A 600 13.56 10.24 -12.90
CA GLY A 600 14.85 10.71 -13.42
C GLY A 600 15.53 9.80 -14.45
N ALA A 601 14.93 8.65 -14.80
CA ALA A 601 15.54 7.70 -15.72
C ALA A 601 15.14 7.99 -17.19
N PRO A 602 16.07 7.99 -18.17
CA PRO A 602 15.78 8.34 -19.57
C PRO A 602 14.65 7.56 -20.25
N LEU A 603 14.39 6.32 -19.83
CA LEU A 603 13.24 5.51 -20.28
C LEU A 603 12.20 5.28 -19.17
N GLY A 604 12.40 5.82 -17.97
CA GLY A 604 11.56 5.60 -16.79
C GLY A 604 10.11 6.00 -17.02
N GLY A 605 9.88 7.23 -17.49
CA GLY A 605 8.54 7.76 -17.81
C GLY A 605 7.82 7.07 -19.00
N SER A 606 8.37 5.98 -19.56
CA SER A 606 7.70 5.18 -20.60
C SER A 606 7.69 3.69 -20.27
N VAL A 607 8.84 3.12 -19.87
CA VAL A 607 8.97 1.70 -19.57
C VAL A 607 8.21 1.32 -18.29
N GLN A 608 8.36 2.10 -17.22
CA GLN A 608 7.70 1.79 -15.95
C GLN A 608 6.17 1.96 -16.04
N PRO A 609 5.59 3.10 -16.49
CA PRO A 609 4.14 3.23 -16.64
C PRO A 609 3.50 2.20 -17.58
N ALA A 610 4.20 1.77 -18.63
CA ALA A 610 3.72 0.71 -19.51
C ALA A 610 3.67 -0.66 -18.80
N LEU A 611 4.71 -1.00 -18.03
CA LEU A 611 4.74 -2.22 -17.22
C LEU A 611 3.70 -2.20 -16.09
N GLU A 612 3.47 -1.04 -15.47
CA GLU A 612 2.42 -0.85 -14.45
C GLU A 612 1.02 -1.01 -15.07
N THR A 613 0.75 -0.36 -16.21
CA THR A 613 -0.52 -0.49 -16.95
C THR A 613 -0.84 -1.94 -17.33
N ILE A 614 0.16 -2.71 -17.75
CA ILE A 614 -0.01 -4.13 -18.07
C ILE A 614 -0.12 -4.99 -16.80
N GLY A 615 0.67 -4.67 -15.77
CA GLY A 615 0.77 -5.45 -14.54
C GLY A 615 -0.44 -5.34 -13.62
N ASP A 616 -1.04 -4.16 -13.52
CA ASP A 616 -2.15 -3.88 -12.59
C ASP A 616 -3.45 -4.63 -12.96
N ALA A 617 -3.57 -5.09 -14.21
CA ALA A 617 -4.63 -6.01 -14.65
C ALA A 617 -4.55 -7.41 -14.01
N TYR A 618 -3.39 -7.82 -13.47
CA TYR A 618 -3.15 -9.18 -12.98
C TYR A 618 -4.09 -9.60 -11.85
N VAL A 619 -4.15 -8.81 -10.77
CA VAL A 619 -4.89 -9.13 -9.54
C VAL A 619 -6.41 -9.26 -9.79
N PRO A 620 -7.09 -8.32 -10.47
CA PRO A 620 -8.51 -8.48 -10.74
C PRO A 620 -8.80 -9.66 -11.67
N LEU A 621 -7.97 -9.91 -12.69
CA LEU A 621 -8.19 -11.04 -13.61
C LEU A 621 -8.02 -12.40 -12.94
N VAL A 622 -7.00 -12.60 -12.09
CA VAL A 622 -6.80 -13.89 -11.41
C VAL A 622 -7.90 -14.18 -10.38
N LEU A 623 -8.46 -13.15 -9.75
CA LEU A 623 -9.65 -13.27 -8.88
C LEU A 623 -10.93 -13.55 -9.67
N MET A 624 -11.11 -12.92 -10.83
CA MET A 624 -12.23 -13.17 -11.73
C MET A 624 -12.20 -14.60 -12.30
N ILE A 625 -11.01 -15.13 -12.59
CA ILE A 625 -10.79 -16.55 -12.94
C ILE A 625 -11.25 -17.47 -11.81
N LEU A 626 -10.84 -17.22 -10.55
CA LEU A 626 -11.28 -17.99 -9.39
C LEU A 626 -12.82 -17.96 -9.25
N GLY A 627 -13.42 -16.78 -9.38
CA GLY A 627 -14.88 -16.62 -9.41
C GLY A 627 -15.56 -17.46 -10.50
N SER A 628 -14.99 -17.47 -11.70
CA SER A 628 -15.54 -18.25 -12.81
C SER A 628 -15.54 -19.75 -12.56
N GLN A 629 -14.62 -20.29 -11.75
CA GLN A 629 -14.61 -21.70 -11.34
C GLN A 629 -15.74 -22.01 -10.34
N LEU A 630 -15.97 -21.08 -9.40
CA LEU A 630 -16.99 -21.20 -8.35
C LEU A 630 -18.43 -20.96 -8.83
N ALA A 631 -18.63 -20.61 -10.10
CA ALA A 631 -19.94 -20.37 -10.70
C ALA A 631 -20.93 -21.53 -10.50
N ASN A 632 -20.42 -22.77 -10.51
CA ASN A 632 -21.17 -24.01 -10.33
C ASN A 632 -21.22 -24.49 -8.86
N GLY A 633 -20.65 -23.74 -7.92
CA GLY A 633 -20.49 -24.12 -6.52
C GLY A 633 -19.14 -24.81 -6.20
N PRO A 634 -18.77 -24.91 -4.91
CA PRO A 634 -17.54 -25.56 -4.45
C PRO A 634 -17.69 -27.10 -4.52
N ASN A 635 -17.55 -27.66 -5.73
CA ASN A 635 -17.83 -29.07 -6.04
C ASN A 635 -16.55 -29.94 -6.12
N GLY A 636 -15.53 -29.64 -5.30
CA GLY A 636 -14.30 -30.45 -5.25
C GLY A 636 -14.52 -31.87 -4.71
N THR A 637 -13.79 -32.85 -5.23
CA THR A 637 -13.94 -34.26 -4.81
C THR A 637 -13.38 -34.58 -3.42
N ILE A 638 -12.46 -33.76 -2.92
CA ILE A 638 -11.86 -33.92 -1.59
C ILE A 638 -12.91 -33.66 -0.50
N PRO A 639 -13.07 -34.55 0.50
CA PRO A 639 -14.04 -34.34 1.58
C PRO A 639 -13.78 -33.06 2.37
N LEU A 640 -14.86 -32.38 2.79
CA LEU A 640 -14.78 -31.13 3.56
C LEU A 640 -13.93 -31.24 4.84
N SER A 641 -13.89 -32.41 5.47
CA SER A 641 -13.02 -32.68 6.63
C SER A 641 -11.52 -32.52 6.32
N HIS A 642 -11.09 -32.90 5.11
CA HIS A 642 -9.71 -32.77 4.66
C HIS A 642 -9.41 -31.31 4.27
N MET A 643 -10.35 -30.63 3.60
CA MET A 643 -10.23 -29.19 3.34
C MET A 643 -10.15 -28.37 4.64
N ALA A 644 -10.92 -28.73 5.66
CA ALA A 644 -10.87 -28.13 6.98
C ALA A 644 -9.52 -28.38 7.67
N ALA A 645 -9.00 -29.62 7.65
CA ALA A 645 -7.69 -29.95 8.21
C ALA A 645 -6.54 -29.18 7.52
N ILE A 646 -6.57 -29.09 6.18
CA ILE A 646 -5.63 -28.27 5.39
C ILE A 646 -5.71 -26.79 5.79
N SER A 647 -6.92 -26.28 5.99
CA SER A 647 -7.14 -24.87 6.37
C SER A 647 -6.68 -24.58 7.80
N VAL A 648 -6.91 -25.47 8.76
CA VAL A 648 -6.38 -25.35 10.13
C VAL A 648 -4.85 -25.40 10.13
N ALA A 649 -4.25 -26.33 9.38
CA ALA A 649 -2.80 -26.40 9.23
C ALA A 649 -2.23 -25.10 8.65
N LYS A 650 -2.84 -24.57 7.57
CA LYS A 650 -2.39 -23.35 6.89
C LYS A 650 -2.59 -22.06 7.69
N MET A 651 -3.72 -21.92 8.38
CA MET A 651 -4.21 -20.64 8.91
C MET A 651 -4.22 -20.58 10.44
N VAL A 652 -3.86 -21.66 11.12
CA VAL A 652 -3.66 -21.72 12.58
C VAL A 652 -2.27 -22.24 12.92
N ILE A 653 -1.85 -23.39 12.38
CA ILE A 653 -0.57 -24.01 12.77
C ILE A 653 0.63 -23.27 12.17
N VAL A 654 0.65 -23.02 10.86
CA VAL A 654 1.75 -22.29 10.20
C VAL A 654 2.00 -20.90 10.81
N PRO A 655 1.00 -20.02 11.03
CA PRO A 655 1.24 -18.73 11.69
C PRO A 655 1.68 -18.86 13.15
N ALA A 656 1.20 -19.85 13.92
CA ALA A 656 1.68 -20.08 15.29
C ALA A 656 3.17 -20.48 15.33
N VAL A 657 3.59 -21.38 14.45
CA VAL A 657 5.00 -21.79 14.32
C VAL A 657 5.85 -20.65 13.74
N GLY A 658 5.30 -19.89 12.80
CA GLY A 658 5.92 -18.70 12.24
C GLY A 658 6.19 -17.63 13.31
N LEU A 659 5.23 -17.38 14.21
CA LEU A 659 5.37 -16.46 15.33
C LEU A 659 6.51 -16.86 16.25
N LEU A 660 6.54 -18.11 16.69
CA LEU A 660 7.62 -18.65 17.51
C LEU A 660 8.98 -18.50 16.79
N LEU A 661 9.06 -18.79 15.49
CA LEU A 661 10.31 -18.74 14.75
C LEU A 661 10.80 -17.30 14.51
N VAL A 662 9.92 -16.35 14.17
CA VAL A 662 10.28 -14.93 14.07
C VAL A 662 10.79 -14.42 15.42
N LEU A 663 10.11 -14.73 16.53
CA LEU A 663 10.53 -14.33 17.87
C LEU A 663 11.90 -14.88 18.25
N LEU A 664 12.16 -16.17 18.03
CA LEU A 664 13.46 -16.78 18.33
C LEU A 664 14.61 -16.16 17.51
N VAL A 665 14.37 -15.83 16.25
CA VAL A 665 15.38 -15.20 15.37
C VAL A 665 15.56 -13.71 15.70
N ASN A 666 14.49 -13.02 16.15
CA ASN A 666 14.55 -11.64 16.64
C ASN A 666 15.33 -11.55 17.97
N LEU A 667 15.05 -12.44 18.93
CA LEU A 667 15.78 -12.54 20.21
C LEU A 667 17.27 -12.88 20.02
N ALA A 668 17.63 -13.56 18.93
CA ALA A 668 19.01 -13.80 18.54
C ALA A 668 19.71 -12.58 17.91
N GLY A 669 19.02 -11.45 17.72
CA GLY A 669 19.55 -10.24 17.09
C GLY A 669 19.79 -10.37 15.59
N LEU A 670 19.12 -11.31 14.91
CA LEU A 670 19.36 -11.63 13.49
C LEU A 670 18.36 -10.97 12.53
N LEU A 671 17.33 -10.28 13.04
CA LEU A 671 16.36 -9.53 12.24
C LEU A 671 16.57 -8.01 12.42
N PRO A 672 16.22 -7.18 11.41
CA PRO A 672 16.08 -5.74 11.58
C PRO A 672 15.10 -5.40 12.71
N SER A 673 15.41 -4.37 13.51
CA SER A 673 14.59 -3.88 14.62
C SER A 673 13.31 -3.12 14.19
N ASP A 674 12.99 -3.12 12.90
CA ASP A 674 11.79 -2.47 12.33
C ASP A 674 10.54 -3.32 12.61
N HIS A 675 9.58 -2.73 13.32
CA HIS A 675 8.30 -3.37 13.66
C HIS A 675 7.44 -3.68 12.42
N VAL A 676 7.51 -2.88 11.36
CA VAL A 676 6.85 -3.18 10.08
C VAL A 676 7.52 -4.38 9.41
N PHE A 677 8.85 -4.50 9.48
CA PHE A 677 9.57 -5.65 8.94
C PHE A 677 9.16 -6.96 9.63
N LEU A 678 9.09 -6.96 10.97
CA LEU A 678 8.62 -8.10 11.77
C LEU A 678 7.15 -8.43 11.46
N LEU A 679 6.28 -7.41 11.37
CA LEU A 679 4.87 -7.59 11.02
C LEU A 679 4.71 -8.20 9.62
N VAL A 680 5.43 -7.69 8.62
CA VAL A 680 5.39 -8.21 7.26
C VAL A 680 5.81 -9.68 7.21
N LEU A 681 6.90 -10.07 7.91
CA LEU A 681 7.33 -11.46 7.98
C LEU A 681 6.23 -12.38 8.53
N LEU A 682 5.59 -11.98 9.64
CA LEU A 682 4.50 -12.75 10.26
C LEU A 682 3.25 -12.85 9.37
N LEU A 683 2.89 -11.75 8.70
CA LEU A 683 1.74 -11.71 7.77
C LEU A 683 1.90 -12.67 6.58
N GLN A 684 3.13 -13.03 6.17
CA GLN A 684 3.33 -14.06 5.13
C GLN A 684 2.87 -15.46 5.57
N GLY A 685 2.88 -15.73 6.88
CA GLY A 685 2.49 -17.02 7.45
C GLY A 685 0.97 -17.22 7.54
N CYS A 686 0.20 -16.16 7.85
CA CYS A 686 -1.19 -16.27 8.31
C CYS A 686 -2.27 -16.25 7.21
N GLY A 687 -1.95 -15.78 6.00
CA GLY A 687 -2.92 -15.70 4.90
C GLY A 687 -3.42 -17.07 4.38
N PRO A 688 -4.53 -17.11 3.62
CA PRO A 688 -4.99 -18.30 2.92
C PRO A 688 -3.98 -18.77 1.85
N SER A 689 -4.23 -19.92 1.23
CA SER A 689 -3.42 -20.41 0.10
C SER A 689 -3.42 -19.42 -1.07
N ALA A 690 -2.36 -19.41 -1.87
CA ALA A 690 -2.19 -18.47 -2.97
C ALA A 690 -3.20 -18.72 -4.09
N ILE A 691 -3.81 -17.64 -4.60
CA ILE A 691 -4.76 -17.68 -5.72
C ILE A 691 -4.14 -18.37 -6.93
N ASN A 692 -2.86 -18.10 -7.23
CA ASN A 692 -2.12 -18.70 -8.35
C ASN A 692 -2.10 -20.24 -8.35
N LEU A 693 -2.37 -20.91 -7.21
CA LEU A 693 -2.49 -22.37 -7.20
C LEU A 693 -3.68 -22.85 -8.05
N SER A 694 -4.76 -22.07 -8.16
CA SER A 694 -5.86 -22.38 -9.09
C SER A 694 -5.42 -22.22 -10.55
N ALA A 695 -4.63 -21.18 -10.87
CA ALA A 695 -4.05 -21.00 -12.20
C ALA A 695 -3.09 -22.14 -12.58
N ILE A 696 -2.26 -22.62 -11.63
CA ILE A 696 -1.42 -23.82 -11.81
C ILE A 696 -2.29 -25.04 -12.10
N SER A 697 -3.35 -25.27 -11.33
CA SER A 697 -4.28 -26.39 -11.50
C SER A 697 -4.96 -26.37 -12.88
N ILE A 698 -5.43 -25.19 -13.32
CA ILE A 698 -6.03 -24.97 -14.66
C ILE A 698 -5.04 -25.30 -15.78
N MET A 699 -3.78 -24.87 -15.66
CA MET A 699 -2.78 -25.11 -16.72
C MET A 699 -2.35 -26.58 -16.83
N HIS A 700 -2.52 -27.37 -15.77
CA HIS A 700 -2.21 -28.81 -15.76
C HIS A 700 -3.45 -29.71 -15.94
N GLY A 701 -4.67 -29.12 -15.99
CA GLY A 701 -5.92 -29.88 -16.02
C GLY A 701 -6.11 -30.81 -14.81
N HIS A 702 -5.53 -30.46 -13.66
CA HIS A 702 -5.47 -31.33 -12.48
C HIS A 702 -5.87 -30.58 -11.21
N MET A 703 -6.84 -31.16 -10.47
CA MET A 703 -7.34 -30.67 -9.18
C MET A 703 -7.96 -29.25 -9.18
N GLU A 704 -8.55 -28.83 -10.31
CA GLU A 704 -9.16 -27.51 -10.47
C GLU A 704 -10.35 -27.23 -9.52
N SER A 705 -11.26 -28.20 -9.39
CA SER A 705 -12.47 -28.05 -8.55
C SER A 705 -12.12 -28.13 -7.06
N GLU A 706 -11.14 -28.96 -6.71
CA GLU A 706 -10.58 -29.10 -5.37
C GLU A 706 -9.89 -27.80 -4.92
N MET A 707 -9.02 -27.24 -5.78
CA MET A 707 -8.29 -26.02 -5.46
C MET A 707 -9.23 -24.81 -5.34
N SER A 708 -10.17 -24.64 -6.28
CA SER A 708 -11.15 -23.55 -6.20
C SER A 708 -12.06 -23.67 -4.97
N SER A 709 -12.54 -24.88 -4.65
CA SER A 709 -13.34 -25.13 -3.43
C SER A 709 -12.56 -24.83 -2.15
N LEU A 710 -11.30 -25.28 -2.06
CA LEU A 710 -10.46 -25.01 -0.90
C LEU A 710 -10.23 -23.50 -0.72
N LEU A 711 -9.89 -22.79 -1.80
CA LEU A 711 -9.69 -21.34 -1.78
C LEU A 711 -10.96 -20.62 -1.31
N PHE A 712 -12.14 -21.00 -1.81
CA PHE A 712 -13.42 -20.43 -1.35
C PHE A 712 -13.59 -20.51 0.17
N TYR A 713 -13.43 -21.69 0.76
CA TYR A 713 -13.56 -21.86 2.21
C TYR A 713 -12.46 -21.14 3.00
N GLN A 714 -11.22 -21.17 2.52
CA GLN A 714 -10.11 -20.48 3.17
C GLN A 714 -10.24 -18.96 3.15
N TYR A 715 -10.74 -18.37 2.06
CA TYR A 715 -10.93 -16.92 2.00
C TYR A 715 -12.06 -16.45 2.93
N ILE A 716 -13.14 -17.22 3.09
CA ILE A 716 -14.16 -16.96 4.13
C ILE A 716 -13.54 -17.08 5.54
N LEU A 717 -12.79 -18.16 5.80
CA LEU A 717 -12.13 -18.37 7.09
C LEU A 717 -11.05 -17.30 7.39
N SER A 718 -10.46 -16.71 6.35
CA SER A 718 -9.41 -15.68 6.47
C SER A 718 -9.91 -14.42 7.17
N ILE A 719 -11.21 -14.12 7.08
CA ILE A 719 -11.82 -12.97 7.75
C ILE A 719 -11.61 -13.04 9.26
N ILE A 720 -11.81 -14.23 9.85
CA ILE A 720 -11.67 -14.45 11.29
C ILE A 720 -10.20 -14.72 11.65
N THR A 721 -9.59 -15.71 10.99
CA THR A 721 -8.24 -16.19 11.34
C THR A 721 -7.15 -15.12 11.15
N THR A 722 -7.19 -14.37 10.05
CA THR A 722 -6.19 -13.31 9.80
C THR A 722 -6.36 -12.14 10.77
N SER A 723 -7.59 -11.81 11.18
CA SER A 723 -7.86 -10.76 12.18
C SER A 723 -7.28 -11.12 13.56
N VAL A 724 -7.50 -12.37 13.99
CA VAL A 724 -6.92 -12.90 15.24
C VAL A 724 -5.40 -12.86 15.18
N TRP A 725 -4.79 -13.35 14.09
CA TRP A 725 -3.33 -13.34 13.96
C TRP A 725 -2.74 -11.93 13.86
N ALA A 726 -3.34 -11.02 13.09
CA ALA A 726 -2.88 -9.63 13.03
C ALA A 726 -2.91 -8.96 14.40
N THR A 727 -3.96 -9.18 15.19
CA THR A 727 -4.07 -8.69 16.58
C THR A 727 -2.95 -9.28 17.44
N VAL A 728 -2.73 -10.60 17.40
CA VAL A 728 -1.64 -11.26 18.15
C VAL A 728 -0.26 -10.74 17.73
N PHE A 729 -0.01 -10.56 16.43
CA PHE A 729 1.28 -10.09 15.92
C PHE A 729 1.58 -8.66 16.37
N ILE A 730 0.60 -7.75 16.31
CA ILE A 730 0.78 -6.38 16.81
C ILE A 730 1.10 -6.41 18.30
N LEU A 731 0.27 -7.08 19.10
CA LEU A 731 0.45 -7.14 20.55
C LEU A 731 1.82 -7.69 20.95
N VAL A 732 2.36 -8.65 20.19
CA VAL A 732 3.67 -9.28 20.45
C VAL A 732 4.86 -8.45 19.91
N ILE A 733 4.68 -7.66 18.85
CA ILE A 733 5.73 -6.75 18.33
C ILE A 733 5.83 -5.48 19.19
N THR A 734 4.71 -5.01 19.75
CA THR A 734 4.66 -3.78 20.57
C THR A 734 4.79 -4.05 22.08
N TRP A 735 5.25 -5.24 22.47
CA TRP A 735 5.54 -5.63 23.86
C TRP A 735 7.06 -5.67 24.07
#